data_AF-A0A8J3U4H5-F1
#
_entry.id   AF-A0A8J3U4H5-F1
#
_cell.length_a   1.000
_cell.length_b   1.000
_cell.length_c   1.000
_cell.angle_alpha   90.00
_cell.angle_beta   90.00
_cell.angle_gamma   90.00
#
_symmetry.space_group_name_H-M   'P 1'
#
loop_
_entity.id
_entity.type
_entity.pdbx_description
1 polymer ?
#
loop_
_entity_poly.entity_id
_entity_poly.type
_entity_poly.pdbx_seq_one_letter_code
_entity_poly.pdbx_strand_id
1 'polypeptide(L)'
;MNGAYSATPALTAEQRAVVEQPADALTLVTAQAGAGKTHTLVRRLDRLVAEEDLSAGEILVLTFSRAAVRELRSRLSGHGEAARHVRAQTFDSWALSLLTQVDAQGDWAGRSFDARIEGARKAIDEGLADELYEHDLHHVVIDEVQDLVGVRRDLVEALLDRFDCGFTVVGDPAQSIYGFTVKDPEERKLETNRFFEWLRITFGEDLTELSLTKNFRARTGEAKVALGFGPTLRLLSESGNVDGEPHYADLRVALTGVMDFGGFDELAGDALTSYGGTTAILCRTNGQALIVSERLHSVGVPHRLQRSARDRAVPAWIGLLMARSGSLSLSREKFDELIVDLPLPDGSDIDLLWRSLQRTGSGRGSDRILDLSRLRTTLASGWLPDELTAQPPARLVVSSFHRAKGLEFDRVLVVDPGPLQIAQAKRRRSIEKDAADEARLLYVAMTRPREELYRLAPMENLNIRVDDRTGRWGRYFYQYWRRDGLELGGGDVVTDYPAGTVDFDADATEVQHYLATAVQPGDAVELERLYPNPIAIAESPPYVIKHRGRPIGTVSERFRGDLCQYLKTSRTYTPQNFPAAVSNVRIDAVETVAGNEAAAIRAGLNHHGIWLAPRLVGLSTFTWDKKTQETEPDVQAQ
;
A
#
# COMPACT_ATOMS: atom_id res chain seq x y z
N MET A 1 27.09 -0.75 -31.53
CA MET A 1 26.23 -1.56 -30.66
C MET A 1 27.02 -1.92 -29.41
N ASN A 2 26.99 -1.06 -28.39
CA ASN A 2 27.76 -1.22 -27.15
C ASN A 2 27.10 -2.24 -26.22
N GLY A 3 27.92 -2.97 -25.47
CA GLY A 3 27.61 -4.18 -24.68
C GLY A 3 26.67 -4.03 -23.48
N ALA A 4 25.75 -3.06 -23.45
CA ALA A 4 24.72 -2.95 -22.41
C ALA A 4 23.54 -3.93 -22.60
N TYR A 5 23.37 -4.49 -23.80
CA TYR A 5 22.17 -5.28 -24.17
C TYR A 5 22.35 -6.80 -24.19
N SER A 6 23.55 -7.35 -23.93
CA SER A 6 23.81 -8.77 -24.16
C SER A 6 23.08 -9.72 -23.19
N ALA A 7 22.52 -9.21 -22.09
CA ALA A 7 21.78 -9.97 -21.08
C ALA A 7 20.25 -9.75 -21.12
N THR A 8 19.76 -8.87 -22.00
CA THR A 8 18.35 -8.47 -22.02
C THR A 8 17.54 -9.41 -22.94
N PRO A 9 16.37 -9.93 -22.51
CA PRO A 9 15.54 -10.79 -23.34
C PRO A 9 15.20 -10.17 -24.70
N ALA A 10 15.08 -11.01 -25.73
CA ALA A 10 14.63 -10.56 -27.03
C ALA A 10 13.16 -10.12 -26.98
N LEU A 11 12.86 -9.01 -27.65
CA LEU A 11 11.49 -8.51 -27.82
C LEU A 11 10.68 -9.45 -28.72
N THR A 12 9.40 -9.65 -28.38
CA THR A 12 8.44 -10.25 -29.32
C THR A 12 8.13 -9.29 -30.48
N ALA A 13 7.44 -9.79 -31.51
CA ALA A 13 6.94 -8.92 -32.58
C ALA A 13 6.00 -7.83 -32.04
N GLU A 14 5.10 -8.18 -31.12
CA GLU A 14 4.18 -7.24 -30.46
C GLU A 14 4.93 -6.18 -29.65
N GLN A 15 5.90 -6.58 -28.81
CA GLN A 15 6.69 -5.66 -28.01
C GLN A 15 7.57 -4.76 -28.89
N ARG A 16 8.12 -5.31 -29.97
CA ARG A 16 8.89 -4.55 -30.96
C ARG A 16 8.02 -3.49 -31.65
N ALA A 17 6.80 -3.83 -32.06
CA ALA A 17 5.87 -2.90 -32.68
C ALA A 17 5.53 -1.70 -31.78
N VAL A 18 5.47 -1.89 -30.46
CA VAL A 18 5.33 -0.80 -29.48
C VAL A 18 6.62 0.02 -29.38
N VAL A 19 7.76 -0.66 -29.24
CA VAL A 19 9.06 0.01 -29.07
C VAL A 19 9.40 0.88 -30.28
N GLU A 20 9.10 0.43 -31.49
CA GLU A 20 9.50 1.08 -32.76
C GLU A 20 8.59 2.23 -33.24
N GLN A 21 7.53 2.58 -32.49
CA GLN A 21 6.69 3.75 -32.84
C GLN A 21 7.54 5.04 -32.93
N PRO A 22 7.17 6.05 -33.73
CA PRO A 22 7.88 7.33 -33.72
C PRO A 22 7.60 8.11 -32.42
N ALA A 23 8.42 9.12 -32.10
CA ALA A 23 8.30 9.87 -30.84
C ALA A 23 6.99 10.66 -30.71
N ASP A 24 6.40 11.10 -31.81
CA ASP A 24 5.13 11.84 -31.91
C ASP A 24 3.90 10.91 -31.95
N ALA A 25 4.08 9.59 -31.96
CA ALA A 25 2.96 8.65 -32.02
C ALA A 25 2.05 8.74 -30.79
N LEU A 26 0.75 8.64 -31.04
CA LEU A 26 -0.29 8.50 -30.03
C LEU A 26 -0.63 7.02 -29.88
N THR A 27 -0.05 6.35 -28.89
CA THR A 27 -0.10 4.88 -28.78
C THR A 27 -0.86 4.44 -27.53
N LEU A 28 -1.89 3.61 -27.72
CA LEU A 28 -2.55 2.86 -26.66
C LEU A 28 -2.13 1.39 -26.71
N VAL A 29 -1.50 0.90 -25.64
CA VAL A 29 -1.02 -0.48 -25.53
C VAL A 29 -1.87 -1.25 -24.52
N THR A 30 -2.69 -2.16 -25.02
CA THR A 30 -3.45 -3.10 -24.17
C THR A 30 -2.59 -4.32 -23.86
N ALA A 31 -2.17 -4.47 -22.61
CA ALA A 31 -1.19 -5.48 -22.23
C ALA A 31 -1.66 -6.37 -21.09
N GLN A 32 -1.78 -7.67 -21.37
CA GLN A 32 -2.27 -8.65 -20.39
C GLN A 32 -1.37 -8.74 -19.16
N ALA A 33 -1.92 -9.26 -18.05
CA ALA A 33 -1.13 -9.64 -16.88
C ALA A 33 0.09 -10.47 -17.31
N GLY A 34 1.29 -10.06 -16.88
CA GLY A 34 2.53 -10.78 -17.20
C GLY A 34 3.02 -10.67 -18.65
N ALA A 35 2.50 -9.76 -19.47
CA ALA A 35 2.91 -9.58 -20.87
C ALA A 35 4.24 -8.83 -21.08
N GLY A 36 4.92 -8.46 -19.98
CA GLY A 36 6.17 -7.71 -20.04
C GLY A 36 5.98 -6.21 -20.28
N LYS A 37 4.92 -5.60 -19.74
CA LYS A 37 4.63 -4.14 -19.80
C LYS A 37 5.86 -3.29 -19.48
N THR A 38 6.40 -3.47 -18.28
CA THR A 38 7.58 -2.72 -17.79
C THR A 38 8.80 -2.96 -18.66
N HIS A 39 9.00 -4.18 -19.18
CA HIS A 39 10.11 -4.48 -20.08
C HIS A 39 9.98 -3.71 -21.41
N THR A 40 8.77 -3.69 -21.98
CA THR A 40 8.43 -2.98 -23.21
C THR A 40 8.60 -1.47 -23.02
N LEU A 41 8.08 -0.91 -21.93
CA LEU A 41 8.21 0.51 -21.60
C LEU A 41 9.67 0.95 -21.41
N VAL A 42 10.49 0.15 -20.71
CA VAL A 42 11.92 0.46 -20.55
C VAL A 42 12.62 0.48 -21.91
N ARG A 43 12.34 -0.48 -22.80
CA ARG A 43 12.92 -0.53 -24.14
C ARG A 43 12.40 0.58 -25.06
N ARG A 44 11.16 1.02 -24.86
CA ARG A 44 10.57 2.17 -25.55
C ARG A 44 11.27 3.47 -25.16
N LEU A 45 11.42 3.73 -23.86
CA LEU A 45 12.11 4.91 -23.32
C LEU A 45 13.57 4.97 -23.79
N ASP A 46 14.24 3.83 -23.80
CA ASP A 46 15.62 3.72 -24.25
C ASP A 46 15.76 4.06 -25.74
N ARG A 47 14.85 3.58 -26.59
CA ARG A 47 14.82 3.96 -28.02
C ARG A 47 14.53 5.45 -28.21
N LEU A 48 13.54 6.01 -27.49
CA LEU A 48 13.21 7.43 -27.57
C LEU A 48 14.44 8.32 -27.29
N VAL A 49 15.27 7.93 -26.32
CA VAL A 49 16.48 8.67 -25.98
C VAL A 49 17.65 8.38 -26.93
N ALA A 50 17.83 7.13 -27.34
CA ALA A 50 19.02 6.72 -28.10
C ALA A 50 18.90 6.90 -29.61
N GLU A 51 17.69 6.81 -30.17
CA GLU A 51 17.45 6.78 -31.62
C GLU A 51 16.58 7.96 -32.11
N GLU A 52 15.68 8.47 -31.27
CA GLU A 52 14.86 9.66 -31.60
C GLU A 52 15.46 10.97 -31.04
N ASP A 53 16.67 10.91 -30.47
CA ASP A 53 17.47 12.03 -29.93
C ASP A 53 16.74 12.91 -28.89
N LEU A 54 15.70 12.37 -28.22
CA LEU A 54 15.05 13.05 -27.12
C LEU A 54 15.96 13.06 -25.88
N SER A 55 16.14 14.23 -25.30
CA SER A 55 16.72 14.36 -23.99
C SER A 55 15.77 13.78 -22.93
N ALA A 56 16.34 13.30 -21.83
CA ALA A 56 15.57 12.73 -20.74
C ALA A 56 14.62 13.74 -20.05
N GLY A 57 14.89 15.04 -20.22
CA GLY A 57 14.00 16.11 -19.77
C GLY A 57 12.71 16.15 -20.57
N GLU A 58 12.75 15.81 -21.85
CA GLU A 58 11.62 15.89 -22.78
C GLU A 58 10.61 14.74 -22.65
N ILE A 59 10.89 13.78 -21.75
CA ILE A 59 10.06 12.62 -21.52
C ILE A 59 9.52 12.63 -20.08
N LEU A 60 8.19 12.57 -19.94
CA LEU A 60 7.50 12.41 -18.67
C LEU A 60 6.96 10.99 -18.53
N VAL A 61 7.22 10.31 -17.42
CA VAL A 61 6.68 8.97 -17.14
C VAL A 61 5.82 9.01 -15.87
N LEU A 62 4.54 8.70 -16.01
CA LEU A 62 3.56 8.71 -14.92
C LEU A 62 3.06 7.29 -14.61
N THR A 63 2.91 6.99 -13.32
CA THR A 63 2.38 5.70 -12.83
C THR A 63 1.64 5.88 -11.51
N PHE A 64 0.85 4.88 -11.12
CA PHE A 64 0.09 4.89 -9.87
C PHE A 64 0.92 4.68 -8.62
N SER A 65 1.94 3.82 -8.71
CA SER A 65 2.66 3.37 -7.51
C SER A 65 4.11 3.79 -7.55
N ARG A 66 4.61 4.23 -6.39
CA ARG A 66 6.04 4.52 -6.23
C ARG A 66 6.90 3.26 -6.36
N ALA A 67 6.34 2.09 -6.08
CA ALA A 67 6.97 0.80 -6.36
C ALA A 67 7.24 0.62 -7.85
N ALA A 68 6.25 0.92 -8.71
CA ALA A 68 6.42 0.91 -10.16
C ALA A 68 7.45 1.95 -10.61
N VAL A 69 7.41 3.19 -10.10
CA VAL A 69 8.45 4.21 -10.38
C VAL A 69 9.85 3.68 -10.07
N ARG A 70 10.04 3.09 -8.89
CA ARG A 70 11.34 2.56 -8.44
C ARG A 70 11.81 1.42 -9.33
N GLU A 71 10.91 0.49 -9.66
CA GLU A 71 11.22 -0.62 -10.56
C GLU A 71 11.63 -0.11 -11.95
N LEU A 72 10.89 0.84 -12.51
CA LEU A 72 11.16 1.45 -13.81
C LEU A 72 12.53 2.15 -13.80
N ARG A 73 12.80 2.99 -12.78
CA ARG A 73 14.10 3.67 -12.61
C ARG A 73 15.26 2.71 -12.41
N SER A 74 15.06 1.65 -11.62
CA SER A 74 16.08 0.61 -11.40
C SER A 74 16.43 -0.09 -12.71
N ARG A 75 15.42 -0.45 -13.51
CA ARG A 75 15.62 -1.06 -14.83
C ARG A 75 16.30 -0.10 -15.80
N LEU A 76 15.85 1.16 -15.90
CA LEU A 76 16.48 2.20 -16.74
C LEU A 76 17.96 2.41 -16.38
N SER A 77 18.30 2.33 -15.09
CA SER A 77 19.68 2.47 -14.62
C SER A 77 20.62 1.40 -15.17
N GLY A 78 20.10 0.23 -15.54
CA GLY A 78 20.86 -0.85 -16.17
C GLY A 78 21.07 -0.71 -17.69
N HIS A 79 20.38 0.21 -18.37
CA HIS A 79 20.32 0.25 -19.85
C HIS A 79 21.10 1.42 -20.50
N GLY A 80 21.54 2.44 -19.74
CA GLY A 80 22.40 3.53 -20.26
C GLY A 80 22.48 4.74 -19.33
N GLU A 81 23.38 5.69 -19.59
CA GLU A 81 23.55 6.92 -18.77
C GLU A 81 22.48 7.99 -19.07
N ALA A 82 22.02 8.08 -20.32
CA ALA A 82 21.02 9.08 -20.73
C ALA A 82 19.62 8.74 -20.19
N ALA A 83 19.16 7.49 -20.34
CA ALA A 83 17.85 7.04 -19.87
C ALA A 83 17.66 7.07 -18.34
N ARG A 84 18.75 7.17 -17.56
CA ARG A 84 18.70 7.33 -16.08
C ARG A 84 18.03 8.62 -15.63
N HIS A 85 18.04 9.64 -16.47
CA HIS A 85 17.55 10.97 -16.13
C HIS A 85 16.08 11.18 -16.46
N VAL A 86 15.39 10.16 -17.02
CA VAL A 86 13.98 10.27 -17.40
C VAL A 86 13.11 10.55 -16.18
N ARG A 87 12.20 11.53 -16.31
CA ARG A 87 11.33 12.01 -15.23
C ARG A 87 10.20 11.01 -14.94
N ALA A 88 10.52 9.90 -14.28
CA ALA A 88 9.51 8.95 -13.80
C ALA A 88 8.97 9.33 -12.41
N GLN A 89 7.67 9.56 -12.29
CA GLN A 89 7.00 10.01 -11.06
C GLN A 89 5.63 9.33 -10.90
N THR A 90 5.07 9.37 -9.68
CA THR A 90 3.65 9.08 -9.52
C THR A 90 2.81 10.32 -9.84
N PHE A 91 1.54 10.14 -10.18
CA PHE A 91 0.60 11.26 -10.39
C PHE A 91 0.62 12.26 -9.23
N ASP A 92 0.54 11.77 -7.99
CA ASP A 92 0.57 12.63 -6.80
C ASP A 92 1.90 13.39 -6.62
N SER A 93 3.02 12.76 -6.99
CA SER A 93 4.34 13.39 -6.88
C SER A 93 4.55 14.43 -7.96
N TRP A 94 4.06 14.16 -9.17
CA TRP A 94 4.11 15.08 -10.30
C TRP A 94 3.21 16.29 -10.07
N ALA A 95 1.97 16.09 -9.62
CA ALA A 95 1.05 17.19 -9.30
C ALA A 95 1.62 18.15 -8.24
N LEU A 96 2.22 17.61 -7.17
CA LEU A 96 2.90 18.45 -6.18
C LEU A 96 4.09 19.20 -6.80
N SER A 97 4.89 18.54 -7.64
CA SER A 97 6.03 19.15 -8.32
C SER A 97 5.60 20.29 -9.24
N LEU A 98 4.56 20.08 -10.04
CA LEU A 98 3.99 21.10 -10.94
C LEU A 98 3.49 22.30 -10.13
N LEU A 99 2.65 22.07 -9.12
CA LEU A 99 2.12 23.13 -8.27
C LEU A 99 3.21 23.95 -7.56
N THR A 100 4.28 23.30 -7.10
CA THR A 100 5.40 23.99 -6.44
C THR A 100 6.22 24.83 -7.41
N GLN A 101 6.27 24.46 -8.69
CA GLN A 101 6.94 25.24 -9.74
C GLN A 101 6.10 26.43 -10.18
N VAL A 102 4.78 26.24 -10.29
CA VAL A 102 3.82 27.30 -10.65
C VAL A 102 3.64 28.31 -9.52
N ASP A 103 3.49 27.85 -8.28
CA ASP A 103 3.34 28.69 -7.09
C ASP A 103 4.20 28.14 -5.94
N ALA A 104 5.44 28.63 -5.88
CA ALA A 104 6.41 28.25 -4.85
C ALA A 104 6.05 28.75 -3.44
N GLN A 105 5.13 29.69 -3.31
CA GLN A 105 4.68 30.22 -2.00
C GLN A 105 3.41 29.53 -1.49
N GLY A 106 2.76 28.72 -2.32
CA GLY A 106 1.57 27.97 -1.95
C GLY A 106 1.89 26.82 -0.99
N ASP A 107 1.10 26.70 0.09
CA ASP A 107 1.12 25.52 0.96
C ASP A 107 0.38 24.35 0.30
N TRP A 108 1.04 23.73 -0.68
CA TRP A 108 0.55 22.56 -1.40
C TRP A 108 0.82 21.27 -0.63
N ALA A 109 1.90 21.25 0.17
CA ALA A 109 2.32 20.08 0.94
C ALA A 109 1.37 19.78 2.12
N GLY A 110 0.66 20.77 2.66
CA GLY A 110 -0.39 20.57 3.66
C GLY A 110 -1.72 20.05 3.11
N ARG A 111 -1.97 20.12 1.78
CA ARG A 111 -3.24 19.73 1.18
C ARG A 111 -3.37 18.21 1.01
N SER A 112 -4.61 17.71 0.94
CA SER A 112 -4.85 16.30 0.61
C SER A 112 -4.32 15.96 -0.78
N PHE A 113 -4.05 14.67 -1.03
CA PHE A 113 -3.60 14.19 -2.34
C PHE A 113 -4.54 14.61 -3.47
N ASP A 114 -5.85 14.38 -3.30
CA ASP A 114 -6.83 14.71 -4.34
C ASP A 114 -6.92 16.23 -4.58
N ALA A 115 -6.76 17.06 -3.54
CA ALA A 115 -6.73 18.51 -3.70
C ALA A 115 -5.48 19.01 -4.47
N ARG A 116 -4.35 18.29 -4.39
CA ARG A 116 -3.15 18.60 -5.19
C ARG A 116 -3.34 18.18 -6.64
N ILE A 117 -3.92 17.01 -6.89
CA ILE A 117 -4.25 16.54 -8.25
C ILE A 117 -5.18 17.56 -8.94
N GLU A 118 -6.24 17.97 -8.24
CA GLU A 118 -7.20 18.96 -8.74
C GLU A 118 -6.55 20.33 -8.99
N GLY A 119 -5.69 20.77 -8.06
CA GLY A 119 -4.93 22.02 -8.24
C GLY A 119 -4.02 21.97 -9.46
N ALA A 120 -3.33 20.85 -9.70
CA ALA A 120 -2.45 20.69 -10.85
C ALA A 120 -3.24 20.69 -12.16
N ARG A 121 -4.41 20.03 -12.20
CA ARG A 121 -5.32 20.06 -13.36
C ARG A 121 -5.71 21.50 -13.69
N LYS A 122 -6.18 22.23 -12.68
CA LYS A 122 -6.57 23.64 -12.82
C LYS A 122 -5.41 24.50 -13.33
N ALA A 123 -4.19 24.27 -12.86
CA ALA A 123 -3.01 24.99 -13.34
C ALA A 123 -2.70 24.72 -14.83
N ILE A 124 -2.97 23.51 -15.33
CA ILE A 124 -2.86 23.17 -16.76
C ILE A 124 -3.96 23.88 -17.54
N ASP A 125 -5.23 23.79 -17.09
CA ASP A 125 -6.37 24.43 -17.75
C ASP A 125 -6.24 25.96 -17.84
N GLU A 126 -5.66 26.58 -16.80
CA GLU A 126 -5.43 28.02 -16.74
C GLU A 126 -4.14 28.47 -17.46
N GLY A 127 -3.41 27.55 -18.11
CA GLY A 127 -2.17 27.84 -18.84
C GLY A 127 -0.96 28.19 -17.95
N LEU A 128 -1.07 27.99 -16.64
CA LEU A 128 0.02 28.29 -15.71
C LEU A 128 1.20 27.30 -15.83
N ALA A 129 0.95 26.14 -16.42
CA ALA A 129 1.96 25.12 -16.67
C ALA A 129 2.62 25.23 -18.06
N ASP A 130 2.19 26.17 -18.90
CA ASP A 130 2.64 26.26 -20.30
C ASP A 130 4.15 26.48 -20.38
N GLU A 131 4.70 27.45 -19.65
CA GLU A 131 6.13 27.74 -19.62
C GLU A 131 7.00 26.55 -19.18
N LEU A 132 6.43 25.57 -18.47
CA LEU A 132 7.15 24.40 -17.98
C LEU A 132 7.24 23.25 -18.99
N TYR A 133 6.31 23.20 -19.96
CA TYR A 133 6.12 22.01 -20.80
C TYR A 133 5.89 22.32 -22.28
N GLU A 134 5.46 23.52 -22.66
CA GLU A 134 5.09 23.88 -24.05
C GLU A 134 6.21 23.63 -25.07
N HIS A 135 7.47 23.77 -24.66
CA HIS A 135 8.64 23.56 -25.52
C HIS A 135 9.55 22.40 -25.07
N ASP A 136 9.26 21.82 -23.90
CA ASP A 136 10.15 20.89 -23.20
C ASP A 136 9.48 19.52 -22.95
N LEU A 137 8.30 19.25 -23.52
CA LEU A 137 7.59 17.98 -23.40
C LEU A 137 7.28 17.41 -24.77
N HIS A 138 8.03 16.39 -25.18
CA HIS A 138 7.87 15.73 -26.48
C HIS A 138 7.16 14.39 -26.38
N HIS A 139 7.29 13.68 -25.25
CA HIS A 139 6.62 12.40 -25.07
C HIS A 139 6.16 12.13 -23.64
N VAL A 140 4.94 11.60 -23.50
CA VAL A 140 4.37 11.19 -22.20
C VAL A 140 4.13 9.68 -22.18
N VAL A 141 4.66 9.00 -21.17
CA VAL A 141 4.38 7.58 -20.92
C VAL A 141 3.49 7.45 -19.69
N ILE A 142 2.36 6.76 -19.83
CA ILE A 142 1.41 6.54 -18.73
C ILE A 142 1.24 5.04 -18.53
N ASP A 143 1.60 4.55 -17.34
CA ASP A 143 1.44 3.13 -16.96
C ASP A 143 0.23 2.92 -16.03
N GLU A 144 -0.32 1.72 -16.09
CA GLU A 144 -1.51 1.28 -15.34
C GLU A 144 -2.75 2.16 -15.56
N VAL A 145 -2.99 2.54 -16.81
CA VAL A 145 -4.07 3.48 -17.18
C VAL A 145 -5.46 3.04 -16.71
N GLN A 146 -5.70 1.75 -16.56
CA GLN A 146 -6.96 1.22 -16.05
C GLN A 146 -7.27 1.65 -14.59
N ASP A 147 -6.30 2.22 -13.88
CA ASP A 147 -6.45 2.73 -12.52
C ASP A 147 -6.77 4.25 -12.49
N LEU A 148 -6.74 4.93 -13.64
CA LEU A 148 -7.16 6.34 -13.78
C LEU A 148 -8.67 6.50 -13.59
N VAL A 149 -9.04 6.96 -12.40
CA VAL A 149 -10.42 7.25 -12.01
C VAL A 149 -10.51 8.62 -11.32
N GLY A 150 -11.65 9.29 -11.48
CA GLY A 150 -11.94 10.62 -10.91
C GLY A 150 -10.86 11.66 -11.24
N VAL A 151 -10.46 12.48 -10.25
CA VAL A 151 -9.53 13.61 -10.42
C VAL A 151 -8.21 13.27 -11.10
N ARG A 152 -7.71 12.03 -10.97
CA ARG A 152 -6.45 11.62 -11.62
C ARG A 152 -6.64 11.40 -13.13
N ARG A 153 -7.80 10.90 -13.54
CA ARG A 153 -8.18 10.84 -14.94
C ARG A 153 -8.26 12.25 -15.50
N ASP A 154 -9.02 13.13 -14.84
CA ASP A 154 -9.23 14.51 -15.28
C ASP A 154 -7.90 15.28 -15.44
N LEU A 155 -6.93 15.04 -14.55
CA LEU A 155 -5.58 15.60 -14.67
C LEU A 155 -4.83 15.11 -15.92
N VAL A 156 -4.96 13.83 -16.27
CA VAL A 156 -4.30 13.25 -17.44
C VAL A 156 -4.99 13.69 -18.74
N GLU A 157 -6.32 13.77 -18.75
CA GLU A 157 -7.09 14.31 -19.87
C GLU A 157 -6.63 15.75 -20.16
N ALA A 158 -6.58 16.62 -19.14
CA ALA A 158 -6.10 17.99 -19.28
C ALA A 158 -4.65 18.07 -19.80
N LEU A 159 -3.76 17.20 -19.32
CA LEU A 159 -2.37 17.14 -19.80
C LEU A 159 -2.30 16.81 -21.31
N LEU A 160 -2.99 15.75 -21.73
CA LEU A 160 -2.93 15.26 -23.11
C LEU A 160 -3.73 16.15 -24.09
N ASP A 161 -4.76 16.86 -23.62
CA ASP A 161 -5.50 17.85 -24.42
C ASP A 161 -4.73 19.17 -24.58
N ARG A 162 -3.93 19.58 -23.59
CA ARG A 162 -3.26 20.89 -23.58
C ARG A 162 -1.95 20.91 -24.36
N PHE A 163 -1.15 19.84 -24.28
CA PHE A 163 0.21 19.79 -24.81
C PHE A 163 0.30 18.90 -26.05
N ASP A 164 0.78 19.47 -27.15
CA ASP A 164 1.03 18.76 -28.41
C ASP A 164 2.29 17.89 -28.28
N CYS A 165 2.10 16.65 -27.82
CA CYS A 165 3.17 15.70 -27.57
C CYS A 165 2.73 14.27 -27.91
N GLY A 166 3.69 13.42 -28.28
CA GLY A 166 3.40 11.99 -28.44
C GLY A 166 3.09 11.34 -27.08
N PHE A 167 2.38 10.21 -27.09
CA PHE A 167 2.17 9.44 -25.87
C PHE A 167 2.21 7.93 -26.06
N THR A 168 2.65 7.24 -25.00
CA THR A 168 2.53 5.79 -24.86
C THR A 168 1.74 5.49 -23.59
N VAL A 169 0.47 5.14 -23.76
CA VAL A 169 -0.43 4.75 -22.66
C VAL A 169 -0.48 3.23 -22.59
N VAL A 170 -0.30 2.66 -21.39
CA VAL A 170 -0.30 1.21 -21.18
C VAL A 170 -1.28 0.81 -20.08
N GLY A 171 -2.09 -0.22 -20.34
CA GLY A 171 -2.90 -0.84 -19.30
C GLY A 171 -3.66 -2.09 -19.73
N ASP A 172 -4.49 -2.60 -18.82
CA ASP A 172 -5.33 -3.78 -19.02
C ASP A 172 -6.71 -3.55 -18.41
N PRO A 173 -7.76 -3.31 -19.23
CA PRO A 173 -9.13 -3.17 -18.73
C PRO A 173 -9.58 -4.33 -17.82
N ALA A 174 -9.12 -5.56 -18.08
CA ALA A 174 -9.45 -6.72 -17.26
C ALA A 174 -8.89 -6.66 -15.82
N GLN A 175 -7.99 -5.72 -15.54
CA GLN A 175 -7.43 -5.47 -14.21
C GLN A 175 -7.93 -4.16 -13.59
N SER A 176 -8.95 -3.51 -14.15
CA SER A 176 -9.57 -2.33 -13.55
C SER A 176 -10.30 -2.70 -12.25
N ILE A 177 -9.72 -2.36 -11.10
CA ILE A 177 -10.25 -2.73 -9.77
C ILE A 177 -10.25 -1.57 -8.77
N TYR A 178 -9.94 -0.34 -9.20
CA TYR A 178 -9.92 0.84 -8.33
C TYR A 178 -11.17 1.72 -8.41
N GLY A 179 -12.19 1.33 -9.18
CA GLY A 179 -13.47 2.04 -9.24
C GLY A 179 -14.08 2.31 -7.85
N PHE A 180 -13.80 1.46 -6.86
CA PHE A 180 -14.27 1.66 -5.47
C PHE A 180 -13.81 2.98 -4.82
N THR A 181 -12.77 3.67 -5.34
CA THR A 181 -12.35 4.97 -4.81
C THR A 181 -13.34 6.09 -5.12
N VAL A 182 -14.18 5.89 -6.14
CA VAL A 182 -15.26 6.80 -6.51
C VAL A 182 -16.41 6.61 -5.51
N LYS A 183 -16.78 7.68 -4.80
CA LYS A 183 -17.74 7.60 -3.69
C LYS A 183 -19.17 7.38 -4.17
N ASP A 184 -19.55 8.03 -5.27
CA ASP A 184 -20.88 7.90 -5.84
C ASP A 184 -21.00 6.57 -6.62
N PRO A 185 -21.98 5.69 -6.29
CA PRO A 185 -22.13 4.40 -6.96
C PRO A 185 -22.51 4.48 -8.45
N GLU A 186 -23.23 5.52 -8.85
CA GLU A 186 -23.66 5.68 -10.25
C GLU A 186 -22.50 6.25 -11.08
N GLU A 187 -21.76 7.22 -10.53
CA GLU A 187 -20.49 7.68 -11.10
C GLU A 187 -19.49 6.51 -11.21
N ARG A 188 -19.36 5.68 -10.17
CA ARG A 188 -18.46 4.51 -10.17
C ARG A 188 -18.70 3.56 -11.34
N LYS A 189 -19.96 3.29 -11.70
CA LYS A 189 -20.32 2.43 -12.85
C LYS A 189 -19.84 3.05 -14.16
N LEU A 190 -19.96 4.37 -14.29
CA LEU A 190 -19.54 5.14 -15.46
C LEU A 190 -18.02 5.40 -15.52
N GLU A 191 -17.29 5.18 -14.41
CA GLU A 191 -15.84 5.42 -14.34
C GLU A 191 -15.01 4.28 -14.93
N THR A 192 -15.57 3.06 -14.96
CA THR A 192 -14.85 1.92 -15.56
C THR A 192 -14.67 2.17 -17.05
N ASN A 193 -13.42 2.07 -17.53
CA ASN A 193 -13.03 2.26 -18.93
C ASN A 193 -13.26 3.63 -19.57
N ARG A 194 -13.83 4.59 -18.84
CA ARG A 194 -14.08 5.95 -19.34
C ARG A 194 -12.85 6.61 -20.00
N PHE A 195 -11.66 6.41 -19.44
CA PHE A 195 -10.44 6.95 -20.03
C PHE A 195 -10.06 6.29 -21.35
N PHE A 196 -10.27 4.98 -21.50
CA PHE A 196 -10.02 4.27 -22.77
C PHE A 196 -10.99 4.75 -23.87
N GLU A 197 -12.26 4.95 -23.51
CA GLU A 197 -13.26 5.50 -24.43
C GLU A 197 -12.92 6.94 -24.83
N TRP A 198 -12.54 7.77 -23.86
CA TRP A 198 -12.11 9.14 -24.11
C TRP A 198 -10.92 9.18 -25.06
N LEU A 199 -9.86 8.38 -24.86
CA LEU A 199 -8.72 8.31 -25.78
C LEU A 199 -9.15 8.01 -27.22
N ARG A 200 -10.01 7.00 -27.40
CA ARG A 200 -10.50 6.57 -28.72
C ARG A 200 -11.37 7.64 -29.39
N ILE A 201 -12.18 8.36 -28.61
CA ILE A 201 -13.04 9.42 -29.12
C ILE A 201 -12.24 10.67 -29.47
N THR A 202 -11.33 11.09 -28.59
CA THR A 202 -10.56 12.33 -28.73
C THR A 202 -9.53 12.25 -29.84
N PHE A 203 -8.78 11.15 -29.93
CA PHE A 203 -7.68 11.00 -30.88
C PHE A 203 -8.04 10.21 -32.14
N GLY A 204 -9.17 9.50 -32.15
CA GLY A 204 -9.75 8.90 -33.36
C GLY A 204 -8.77 8.06 -34.18
N GLU A 205 -8.61 8.41 -35.46
CA GLU A 205 -7.75 7.68 -36.41
C GLU A 205 -6.24 7.89 -36.15
N ASP A 206 -5.86 8.94 -35.42
CA ASP A 206 -4.46 9.20 -35.06
C ASP A 206 -3.99 8.28 -33.92
N LEU A 207 -4.92 7.66 -33.18
CA LEU A 207 -4.62 6.73 -32.10
C LEU A 207 -4.22 5.35 -32.64
N THR A 208 -2.97 4.96 -32.42
CA THR A 208 -2.47 3.61 -32.72
C THR A 208 -2.72 2.66 -31.55
N GLU A 209 -3.62 1.69 -31.75
CA GLU A 209 -3.89 0.63 -30.76
C GLU A 209 -3.02 -0.62 -31.00
N LEU A 210 -2.22 -1.00 -30.00
CA LEU A 210 -1.38 -2.20 -30.00
C LEU A 210 -1.73 -3.10 -28.82
N SER A 211 -1.40 -4.39 -28.93
CA SER A 211 -1.65 -5.35 -27.86
C SER A 211 -0.44 -6.22 -27.54
N LEU A 212 -0.26 -6.54 -26.26
CA LEU A 212 0.73 -7.50 -25.78
C LEU A 212 -0.02 -8.71 -25.20
N THR A 213 0.03 -9.84 -25.90
CA THR A 213 -0.78 -11.02 -25.59
C THR A 213 0.03 -12.16 -24.97
N LYS A 214 1.32 -12.26 -25.28
CA LYS A 214 2.18 -13.33 -24.77
C LYS A 214 2.49 -13.14 -23.29
N ASN A 215 2.10 -14.11 -22.45
CA ASN A 215 2.43 -14.13 -21.03
C ASN A 215 3.83 -14.73 -20.75
N PHE A 216 4.62 -14.04 -19.93
CA PHE A 216 5.96 -14.46 -19.48
C PHE A 216 6.04 -14.76 -17.98
N ARG A 217 4.97 -14.48 -17.23
CA ARG A 217 4.94 -14.60 -15.77
C ARG A 217 4.61 -16.03 -15.33
N ALA A 218 3.50 -16.57 -15.84
CA ALA A 218 2.96 -17.86 -15.45
C ALA A 218 3.67 -18.97 -16.23
N ARG A 219 4.33 -19.87 -15.51
CA ARG A 219 5.21 -20.91 -16.07
C ARG A 219 4.51 -22.26 -16.21
N THR A 220 3.62 -22.61 -15.29
CA THR A 220 2.88 -23.88 -15.23
C THR A 220 1.47 -23.79 -15.84
N GLY A 221 0.75 -24.92 -15.91
CA GLY A 221 -0.66 -24.94 -16.34
C GLY A 221 -1.58 -24.32 -15.29
N GLU A 222 -1.31 -24.60 -14.02
CA GLU A 222 -2.05 -24.14 -12.84
C GLU A 222 -1.99 -22.61 -12.72
N ALA A 223 -0.81 -22.01 -12.92
CA ALA A 223 -0.65 -20.56 -12.92
C ALA A 223 -1.31 -19.86 -14.12
N LYS A 224 -1.64 -20.61 -15.20
CA LYS A 224 -2.26 -20.07 -16.42
C LYS A 224 -3.79 -20.17 -16.43
N VAL A 225 -4.40 -20.85 -15.46
CA VAL A 225 -5.85 -21.14 -15.40
C VAL A 225 -6.72 -19.91 -15.65
N ALA A 226 -6.36 -18.76 -15.07
CA ALA A 226 -7.16 -17.54 -15.21
C ALA A 226 -6.90 -16.75 -16.50
N LEU A 227 -5.77 -16.95 -17.21
CA LEU A 227 -5.35 -16.07 -18.31
C LEU A 227 -6.36 -16.07 -19.48
N GLY A 228 -7.04 -17.20 -19.71
CA GLY A 228 -8.06 -17.33 -20.76
C GLY A 228 -9.29 -16.43 -20.57
N PHE A 229 -9.53 -15.94 -19.35
CA PHE A 229 -10.65 -15.04 -19.04
C PHE A 229 -10.33 -13.57 -19.31
N GLY A 230 -9.07 -13.21 -19.56
CA GLY A 230 -8.66 -11.83 -19.82
C GLY A 230 -9.44 -11.17 -20.97
N PRO A 231 -9.56 -11.79 -22.17
CA PRO A 231 -10.32 -11.22 -23.28
C PRO A 231 -11.79 -10.95 -22.96
N THR A 232 -12.48 -11.87 -22.27
CA THR A 232 -13.89 -11.70 -21.93
C THR A 232 -14.10 -10.63 -20.87
N LEU A 233 -13.19 -10.50 -19.91
CA LEU A 233 -13.22 -9.42 -18.91
C LEU A 233 -12.89 -8.05 -19.50
N ARG A 234 -12.08 -7.97 -20.57
CA ARG A 234 -11.87 -6.72 -21.31
C ARG A 234 -13.17 -6.26 -21.96
N LEU A 235 -13.84 -7.14 -22.70
CA LEU A 235 -15.14 -6.85 -23.31
C LEU A 235 -16.20 -6.47 -22.27
N LEU A 236 -16.22 -7.16 -21.12
CA LEU A 236 -17.09 -6.82 -19.98
C LEU A 236 -16.84 -5.39 -19.49
N SER A 237 -15.58 -4.95 -19.49
CA SER A 237 -15.22 -3.61 -19.05
C SER A 237 -15.57 -2.55 -20.11
N GLU A 238 -15.45 -2.87 -21.40
CA GLU A 238 -15.71 -1.96 -22.53
C GLU A 238 -17.19 -1.78 -22.86
N SER A 239 -18.03 -2.74 -22.48
CA SER A 239 -19.47 -2.70 -22.79
C SER A 239 -20.32 -1.96 -21.76
N GLY A 240 -19.72 -1.55 -20.63
CA GLY A 240 -20.33 -0.70 -19.60
C GLY A 240 -21.62 -1.21 -18.93
N ASN A 241 -22.12 -2.42 -19.27
CA ASN A 241 -23.46 -2.87 -18.86
C ASN A 241 -23.71 -4.39 -18.96
N VAL A 242 -22.68 -5.22 -18.99
CA VAL A 242 -22.88 -6.68 -19.09
C VAL A 242 -22.97 -7.29 -17.69
N ASP A 243 -23.91 -8.23 -17.53
CA ASP A 243 -24.03 -9.07 -16.35
C ASP A 243 -22.69 -9.74 -16.04
N GLY A 244 -22.01 -9.31 -14.98
CA GLY A 244 -20.72 -9.86 -14.56
C GLY A 244 -20.85 -11.20 -13.83
N GLU A 245 -22.07 -11.63 -13.48
CA GLU A 245 -22.30 -12.86 -12.72
C GLU A 245 -21.78 -14.12 -13.44
N PRO A 246 -22.00 -14.32 -14.76
CA PRO A 246 -21.47 -15.48 -15.48
C PRO A 246 -19.94 -15.49 -15.49
N HIS A 247 -19.31 -14.33 -15.70
CA HIS A 247 -17.84 -14.22 -15.71
C HIS A 247 -17.24 -14.54 -14.34
N TYR A 248 -17.86 -14.06 -13.26
CA TYR A 248 -17.46 -14.42 -11.91
C TYR A 248 -17.66 -15.92 -11.64
N ALA A 249 -18.81 -16.47 -12.05
CA ALA A 249 -19.13 -17.88 -11.86
C ALA A 249 -18.11 -18.78 -12.56
N ASP A 250 -17.74 -18.47 -13.80
CA ASP A 250 -16.76 -19.24 -14.56
C ASP A 250 -15.35 -19.15 -13.94
N LEU A 251 -14.91 -17.96 -13.52
CA LEU A 251 -13.65 -17.79 -12.79
C LEU A 251 -13.64 -18.58 -11.48
N ARG A 252 -14.75 -18.58 -10.75
CA ARG A 252 -14.88 -19.35 -9.52
C ARG A 252 -14.87 -20.84 -9.80
N VAL A 253 -15.53 -21.32 -10.85
CA VAL A 253 -15.45 -22.73 -11.29
C VAL A 253 -14.00 -23.11 -11.56
N ALA A 254 -13.27 -22.25 -12.28
CA ALA A 254 -11.84 -22.45 -12.55
C ALA A 254 -11.01 -22.49 -11.25
N LEU A 255 -11.28 -21.61 -10.28
CA LEU A 255 -10.64 -21.66 -8.96
C LEU A 255 -11.01 -22.93 -8.18
N THR A 256 -12.25 -23.40 -8.23
CA THR A 256 -12.64 -24.66 -7.56
C THR A 256 -12.06 -25.89 -8.23
N GLY A 257 -11.63 -25.78 -9.49
CA GLY A 257 -10.95 -26.84 -10.23
C GLY A 257 -9.46 -26.96 -9.92
N VAL A 258 -8.83 -25.95 -9.30
CA VAL A 258 -7.44 -26.08 -8.82
C VAL A 258 -7.38 -26.86 -7.50
N MET A 259 -6.19 -27.33 -7.13
CA MET A 259 -5.99 -28.12 -5.92
C MET A 259 -6.35 -27.32 -4.67
N ASP A 260 -7.09 -27.96 -3.76
CA ASP A 260 -7.37 -27.42 -2.43
C ASP A 260 -6.13 -27.57 -1.54
N PHE A 261 -5.72 -26.49 -0.89
CA PHE A 261 -4.56 -26.50 0.01
C PHE A 261 -4.89 -27.12 1.38
N GLY A 262 -6.17 -27.14 1.77
CA GLY A 262 -6.62 -27.60 3.07
C GLY A 262 -6.82 -26.47 4.09
N GLY A 263 -6.82 -26.85 5.38
CA GLY A 263 -7.00 -25.93 6.50
C GLY A 263 -5.71 -25.25 6.95
N PHE A 264 -5.79 -24.54 8.09
CA PHE A 264 -4.61 -24.03 8.79
C PHE A 264 -4.31 -24.96 9.98
N ASP A 265 -3.71 -26.11 9.68
CA ASP A 265 -3.20 -27.08 10.66
C ASP A 265 -1.67 -27.13 10.64
N GLU A 266 -1.07 -28.01 11.45
CA GLU A 266 0.39 -28.16 11.53
C GLU A 266 1.00 -28.57 10.18
N LEU A 267 0.34 -29.47 9.43
CA LEU A 267 0.81 -29.93 8.12
C LEU A 267 0.82 -28.79 7.09
N ALA A 268 -0.24 -27.98 7.05
CA ALA A 268 -0.31 -26.80 6.21
C ALA A 268 0.77 -25.78 6.62
N GLY A 269 1.03 -25.64 7.93
CA GLY A 269 2.11 -24.80 8.44
C GLY A 269 3.49 -25.23 7.94
N ASP A 270 3.79 -26.52 7.98
CA ASP A 270 5.03 -27.08 7.46
C ASP A 270 5.14 -26.90 5.94
N ALA A 271 4.04 -27.10 5.20
CA ALA A 271 4.01 -26.92 3.74
C ALA A 271 4.21 -25.46 3.30
N LEU A 272 3.74 -24.50 4.10
CA LEU A 272 3.94 -23.07 3.85
C LEU A 272 5.37 -22.63 4.18
N THR A 273 5.95 -23.13 5.26
CA THR A 273 7.28 -22.71 5.73
C THR A 273 8.43 -23.38 4.98
N SER A 274 8.23 -24.61 4.50
CA SER A 274 9.23 -25.37 3.74
C SER A 274 9.35 -24.97 2.27
N TYR A 275 8.39 -24.21 1.73
CA TYR A 275 8.46 -23.76 0.34
C TYR A 275 9.61 -22.76 0.12
N GLY A 276 10.48 -23.06 -0.85
CA GLY A 276 11.67 -22.25 -1.14
C GLY A 276 11.39 -20.94 -1.88
N GLY A 277 10.21 -20.81 -2.51
CA GLY A 277 9.80 -19.61 -3.23
C GLY A 277 8.97 -18.64 -2.39
N THR A 278 8.50 -17.58 -3.05
CA THR A 278 7.59 -16.62 -2.43
C THR A 278 6.14 -17.12 -2.47
N THR A 279 5.41 -16.98 -1.37
CA THR A 279 3.99 -17.38 -1.25
C THR A 279 3.13 -16.19 -0.87
N ALA A 280 1.96 -16.07 -1.49
CA ALA A 280 0.91 -15.17 -1.02
C ALA A 280 -0.40 -15.89 -0.71
N ILE A 281 -1.04 -15.51 0.39
CA ILE A 281 -2.44 -15.84 0.67
C ILE A 281 -3.29 -14.61 0.37
N LEU A 282 -4.14 -14.73 -0.64
CA LEU A 282 -4.94 -13.63 -1.16
C LEU A 282 -6.39 -13.78 -0.70
N CYS A 283 -6.90 -12.72 -0.10
CA CYS A 283 -8.24 -12.64 0.48
C CYS A 283 -9.09 -11.61 -0.27
N ARG A 284 -10.42 -11.80 -0.28
CA ARG A 284 -11.31 -10.80 -0.90
C ARG A 284 -11.33 -9.48 -0.12
N THR A 285 -11.28 -9.54 1.20
CA THR A 285 -11.31 -8.35 2.07
C THR A 285 -10.10 -8.28 3.01
N ASN A 286 -9.79 -7.08 3.52
CA ASN A 286 -8.75 -6.92 4.55
C ASN A 286 -9.14 -7.62 5.85
N GLY A 287 -10.45 -7.68 6.19
CA GLY A 287 -10.94 -8.42 7.36
C GLY A 287 -10.63 -9.92 7.28
N GLN A 288 -10.79 -10.53 6.10
CA GLN A 288 -10.36 -11.92 5.88
C GLN A 288 -8.85 -12.07 6.02
N ALA A 289 -8.05 -11.12 5.52
CA ALA A 289 -6.61 -11.14 5.67
C ALA A 289 -6.18 -11.10 7.16
N LEU A 290 -6.89 -10.33 8.00
CA LEU A 290 -6.69 -10.32 9.46
C LEU A 290 -7.02 -11.68 10.09
N ILE A 291 -8.11 -12.33 9.68
CA ILE A 291 -8.46 -13.68 10.17
C ILE A 291 -7.44 -14.73 9.72
N VAL A 292 -7.00 -14.69 8.45
CA VAL A 292 -5.95 -15.61 7.96
C VAL A 292 -4.67 -15.40 8.76
N SER A 293 -4.29 -14.15 9.02
CA SER A 293 -3.10 -13.83 9.82
C SER A 293 -3.20 -14.38 11.24
N GLU A 294 -4.36 -14.22 11.90
CA GLU A 294 -4.66 -14.83 13.20
C GLU A 294 -4.50 -16.36 13.16
N ARG A 295 -5.06 -17.04 12.16
CA ARG A 295 -4.97 -18.50 12.03
C ARG A 295 -3.53 -18.96 11.81
N LEU A 296 -2.79 -18.31 10.91
CA LEU A 296 -1.36 -18.60 10.70
C LEU A 296 -0.55 -18.45 11.99
N HIS A 297 -0.81 -17.40 12.77
CA HIS A 297 -0.16 -17.23 14.06
C HIS A 297 -0.50 -18.33 15.08
N SER A 298 -1.73 -18.86 15.06
CA SER A 298 -2.13 -19.96 15.96
C SER A 298 -1.39 -21.27 15.68
N VAL A 299 -0.88 -21.47 14.46
CA VAL A 299 -0.03 -22.61 14.07
C VAL A 299 1.45 -22.22 13.93
N GLY A 300 1.85 -21.05 14.43
CA GLY A 300 3.26 -20.63 14.48
C GLY A 300 3.90 -20.28 13.14
N VAL A 301 3.13 -20.01 12.08
CA VAL A 301 3.67 -19.70 10.75
C VAL A 301 4.06 -18.22 10.65
N PRO A 302 5.36 -17.89 10.45
CA PRO A 302 5.81 -16.52 10.26
C PRO A 302 5.33 -15.99 8.90
N HIS A 303 4.73 -14.81 8.91
CA HIS A 303 4.20 -14.18 7.71
C HIS A 303 4.12 -12.67 7.89
N ARG A 304 3.94 -11.96 6.78
CA ARG A 304 3.71 -10.52 6.75
C ARG A 304 2.30 -10.21 6.29
N LEU A 305 1.57 -9.39 7.05
CA LEU A 305 0.32 -8.81 6.56
C LEU A 305 0.62 -7.58 5.69
N GLN A 306 0.13 -7.57 4.46
CA GLN A 306 0.42 -6.50 3.50
C GLN A 306 -0.30 -5.20 3.93
N ARG A 307 0.49 -4.18 4.30
CA ARG A 307 -0.04 -2.84 4.63
C ARG A 307 -0.53 -2.11 3.38
N SER A 308 -1.34 -1.07 3.61
CA SER A 308 -1.69 -0.11 2.56
C SER A 308 -0.45 0.62 2.07
N ALA A 309 -0.42 1.04 0.80
CA ALA A 309 0.69 1.85 0.26
C ALA A 309 0.82 3.23 0.95
N ARG A 310 -0.27 3.72 1.57
CA ARG A 310 -0.28 4.95 2.37
C ARG A 310 0.25 4.73 3.79
N ASP A 311 0.30 3.47 4.22
CA ASP A 311 0.63 3.11 5.60
C ASP A 311 2.12 2.75 5.71
N ARG A 312 2.91 3.72 6.17
CA ARG A 312 4.38 3.65 6.17
C ARG A 312 4.89 3.59 7.60
N ALA A 313 5.83 2.68 7.83
CA ALA A 313 6.60 2.64 9.08
C ALA A 313 8.02 3.09 8.77
N VAL A 314 8.57 3.94 9.63
CA VAL A 314 9.98 4.32 9.53
C VAL A 314 10.82 3.21 10.16
N PRO A 315 11.81 2.63 9.48
CA PRO A 315 12.62 1.56 10.06
C PRO A 315 13.31 1.97 11.36
N ALA A 316 13.41 1.03 12.30
CA ALA A 316 14.09 1.23 13.59
C ALA A 316 15.57 1.65 13.44
N TRP A 317 16.26 1.18 12.39
CA TRP A 317 17.68 1.49 12.20
C TRP A 317 17.96 3.00 12.03
N ILE A 318 16.99 3.78 11.52
CA ILE A 318 17.16 5.25 11.39
C ILE A 318 17.22 5.90 12.77
N GLY A 319 16.30 5.55 13.66
CA GLY A 319 16.29 6.03 15.04
C GLY A 319 17.54 5.60 15.81
N LEU A 320 17.98 4.36 15.62
CA LEU A 320 19.22 3.84 16.23
C LEU A 320 20.47 4.55 15.69
N LEU A 321 20.56 4.78 14.38
CA LEU A 321 21.65 5.53 13.75
C LEU A 321 21.77 6.93 14.35
N MET A 322 20.67 7.66 14.38
CA MET A 322 20.62 9.02 14.91
C MET A 322 20.93 9.03 16.43
N ALA A 323 20.41 8.08 17.21
CA ALA A 323 20.75 7.95 18.62
C ALA A 323 22.25 7.70 18.86
N ARG A 324 22.91 6.88 18.01
CA ARG A 324 24.36 6.60 18.09
C ARG A 324 25.23 7.74 17.57
N SER A 325 24.69 8.61 16.71
CA SER A 325 25.46 9.70 16.10
C SER A 325 25.99 10.71 17.12
N GLY A 326 25.21 11.00 18.17
CA GLY A 326 25.57 11.96 19.22
C GLY A 326 25.80 13.39 18.74
N SER A 327 25.43 13.73 17.50
CA SER A 327 25.70 15.01 16.84
C SER A 327 24.52 15.44 15.97
N LEU A 328 24.31 16.74 15.78
CA LEU A 328 23.28 17.27 14.87
C LEU A 328 23.55 17.04 13.39
N SER A 329 24.74 16.51 13.05
CA SER A 329 25.15 16.29 11.68
C SER A 329 25.95 14.99 11.54
N LEU A 330 25.79 14.31 10.41
CA LEU A 330 26.42 13.01 10.15
C LEU A 330 27.21 13.05 8.83
N SER A 331 28.52 12.77 8.87
CA SER A 331 29.34 12.60 7.66
C SER A 331 29.19 11.20 7.08
N ARG A 332 29.66 10.99 5.84
CA ARG A 332 29.63 9.66 5.21
C ARG A 332 30.49 8.66 5.98
N GLU A 333 31.68 9.07 6.39
CA GLU A 333 32.62 8.23 7.13
C GLU A 333 32.01 7.78 8.46
N LYS A 334 31.35 8.71 9.17
CA LYS A 334 30.69 8.38 10.44
C LYS A 334 29.45 7.52 10.22
N PHE A 335 28.71 7.71 9.13
CA PHE A 335 27.62 6.83 8.76
C PHE A 335 28.10 5.40 8.51
N ASP A 336 29.15 5.22 7.71
CA ASP A 336 29.73 3.90 7.42
C ASP A 336 30.24 3.22 8.69
N GLU A 337 30.79 3.97 9.65
CA GLU A 337 31.18 3.45 10.97
C GLU A 337 29.97 2.95 11.78
N LEU A 338 28.89 3.74 11.84
CA LEU A 338 27.75 3.47 12.71
C LEU A 338 26.78 2.43 12.15
N ILE A 339 26.71 2.28 10.84
CA ILE A 339 25.70 1.46 10.17
C ILE A 339 25.95 -0.05 10.32
N VAL A 340 27.20 -0.47 10.51
CA VAL A 340 27.63 -1.89 10.54
C VAL A 340 26.91 -2.69 11.63
N ASP A 341 26.66 -2.07 12.79
CA ASP A 341 26.07 -2.73 13.95
C ASP A 341 24.56 -2.44 14.08
N LEU A 342 23.88 -2.07 12.99
CA LEU A 342 22.45 -1.78 12.97
C LEU A 342 21.64 -2.91 12.32
N PRO A 343 20.40 -3.15 12.79
CA PRO A 343 19.53 -4.18 12.23
C PRO A 343 18.94 -3.71 10.90
N LEU A 344 19.75 -3.79 9.84
CA LEU A 344 19.32 -3.48 8.47
C LEU A 344 18.52 -4.65 7.87
N PRO A 345 17.55 -4.37 6.98
CA PRO A 345 16.94 -5.41 6.16
C PRO A 345 17.98 -6.17 5.33
N ASP A 346 17.77 -7.48 5.15
CA ASP A 346 18.65 -8.31 4.32
C ASP A 346 18.77 -7.76 2.89
N GLY A 347 19.99 -7.73 2.36
CA GLY A 347 20.28 -7.24 1.01
C GLY A 347 20.22 -5.72 0.86
N SER A 348 20.26 -4.96 1.95
CA SER A 348 20.33 -3.50 1.91
C SER A 348 21.58 -2.98 1.17
N ASP A 349 21.38 -2.09 0.20
CA ASP A 349 22.45 -1.34 -0.46
C ASP A 349 22.77 -0.09 0.37
N ILE A 350 23.90 -0.11 1.07
CA ILE A 350 24.34 0.97 1.98
C ILE A 350 24.50 2.30 1.25
N ASP A 351 25.00 2.30 0.02
CA ASP A 351 25.15 3.52 -0.78
C ASP A 351 23.80 4.11 -1.19
N LEU A 352 22.82 3.25 -1.49
CA LEU A 352 21.45 3.67 -1.78
C LEU A 352 20.78 4.23 -0.51
N LEU A 353 20.98 3.61 0.64
CA LEU A 353 20.46 4.12 1.92
C LEU A 353 21.03 5.50 2.24
N TRP A 354 22.35 5.69 2.11
CA TRP A 354 23.00 6.98 2.29
C TRP A 354 22.42 8.05 1.36
N ARG A 355 22.36 7.77 0.05
CA ARG A 355 21.77 8.68 -0.95
C ARG A 355 20.31 9.00 -0.65
N SER A 356 19.56 8.06 -0.08
CA SER A 356 18.16 8.26 0.30
C SER A 356 18.01 9.17 1.52
N LEU A 357 18.86 9.02 2.54
CA LEU A 357 18.93 9.95 3.68
C LEU A 357 19.38 11.36 3.24
N GLN A 358 20.29 11.47 2.29
CA GLN A 358 20.71 12.78 1.77
C GLN A 358 19.56 13.54 1.10
N ARG A 359 18.65 12.83 0.41
CA ARG A 359 17.45 13.43 -0.18
C ARG A 359 16.50 14.02 0.86
N THR A 360 16.59 13.61 2.12
CA THR A 360 15.73 14.11 3.20
C THR A 360 16.37 15.24 4.01
N GLY A 361 17.69 15.41 3.96
CA GLY A 361 18.38 16.25 4.94
C GLY A 361 19.70 16.91 4.52
N SER A 362 20.12 16.88 3.25
CA SER A 362 21.35 17.58 2.84
C SER A 362 21.12 19.04 2.41
N GLY A 363 22.10 19.92 2.69
CA GLY A 363 22.21 21.25 2.08
C GLY A 363 22.72 21.21 0.62
N ARG A 364 22.78 22.35 -0.08
CA ARG A 364 23.38 22.47 -1.43
C ARG A 364 24.92 22.32 -1.33
N GLY A 365 25.52 21.44 -2.14
CA GLY A 365 26.98 21.21 -2.20
C GLY A 365 27.36 19.73 -2.44
N SER A 366 28.62 19.47 -2.78
CA SER A 366 29.17 18.16 -3.17
C SER A 366 29.77 17.32 -2.01
N ASP A 367 30.00 17.90 -0.84
CA ASP A 367 30.65 17.25 0.33
C ASP A 367 29.65 16.99 1.47
N ARG A 368 28.58 16.25 1.14
CA ARG A 368 27.28 16.30 1.82
C ARG A 368 27.24 15.62 3.19
N ILE A 369 27.54 16.39 4.22
CA ILE A 369 27.10 16.14 5.59
C ILE A 369 25.56 16.11 5.64
N LEU A 370 25.00 15.15 6.36
CA LEU A 370 23.56 15.00 6.59
C LEU A 370 23.15 15.82 7.83
N ASP A 371 22.19 16.73 7.67
CA ASP A 371 21.59 17.51 8.77
C ASP A 371 20.50 16.66 9.44
N LEU A 372 20.75 16.23 10.68
CA LEU A 372 19.83 15.37 11.44
C LEU A 372 18.63 16.14 11.97
N SER A 373 18.73 17.46 12.16
CA SER A 373 17.58 18.30 12.53
C SER A 373 16.57 18.36 11.38
N ARG A 374 17.04 18.51 10.13
CA ARG A 374 16.17 18.43 8.94
C ARG A 374 15.56 17.05 8.78
N LEU A 375 16.37 15.99 8.90
CA LEU A 375 15.85 14.61 8.85
C LEU A 375 14.76 14.40 9.89
N ARG A 376 14.93 14.90 11.12
CA ARG A 376 13.89 14.86 12.17
C ARG A 376 12.63 15.63 11.76
N THR A 377 12.74 16.86 11.25
CA THR A 377 11.57 17.62 10.77
C THR A 377 10.84 16.86 9.67
N THR A 378 11.58 16.25 8.75
CA THR A 378 11.04 15.41 7.69
C THR A 378 10.33 14.16 8.24
N LEU A 379 10.93 13.46 9.20
CA LEU A 379 10.31 12.33 9.91
C LEU A 379 9.00 12.74 10.60
N ALA A 380 9.00 13.86 11.33
CA ALA A 380 7.84 14.38 12.04
C ALA A 380 6.69 14.76 11.08
N SER A 381 7.01 15.18 9.85
CA SER A 381 6.01 15.43 8.80
C SER A 381 5.41 14.15 8.19
N GLY A 382 5.88 12.97 8.59
CA GLY A 382 5.43 11.68 8.07
C GLY A 382 5.93 11.39 6.64
N TRP A 383 6.88 12.17 6.13
CA TRP A 383 7.43 11.99 4.79
C TRP A 383 8.84 11.39 4.85
N LEU A 384 9.04 10.31 4.10
CA LEU A 384 10.35 9.77 3.78
C LEU A 384 10.33 9.19 2.35
N PRO A 385 11.50 9.08 1.70
CA PRO A 385 11.68 8.28 0.51
C PRO A 385 11.25 6.83 0.75
N ASP A 386 10.55 6.27 -0.21
CA ASP A 386 10.01 4.91 -0.12
C ASP A 386 11.11 3.85 -0.06
N GLU A 387 12.31 4.18 -0.56
CA GLU A 387 13.48 3.31 -0.40
C GLU A 387 13.80 3.05 1.08
N LEU A 388 13.51 4.01 1.95
CA LEU A 388 13.68 3.87 3.39
C LEU A 388 12.48 3.19 4.05
N THR A 389 11.25 3.45 3.60
CA THR A 389 10.03 2.96 4.28
C THR A 389 9.40 1.72 3.62
N ALA A 390 10.05 1.13 2.62
CA ALA A 390 9.56 -0.07 1.96
C ALA A 390 9.48 -1.23 2.96
N GLN A 391 8.41 -2.02 2.88
CA GLN A 391 8.28 -3.19 3.73
C GLN A 391 9.35 -4.24 3.36
N PRO A 392 10.07 -4.79 4.35
CA PRO A 392 11.13 -5.77 4.11
C PRO A 392 10.54 -7.04 3.47
N PRO A 393 11.23 -7.70 2.54
CA PRO A 393 10.71 -8.88 1.84
C PRO A 393 10.30 -9.98 2.83
N ALA A 394 9.25 -10.73 2.49
CA ALA A 394 8.76 -11.84 3.30
C ALA A 394 8.49 -13.05 2.41
N ARG A 395 8.81 -14.25 2.90
CA ARG A 395 8.53 -15.51 2.18
C ARG A 395 7.04 -15.77 2.05
N LEU A 396 6.27 -15.43 3.08
CA LEU A 396 4.82 -15.58 3.10
C LEU A 396 4.16 -14.21 3.36
N VAL A 397 3.27 -13.81 2.46
CA VAL A 397 2.51 -12.56 2.55
C VAL A 397 1.01 -12.85 2.59
N VAL A 398 0.29 -12.26 3.54
CA VAL A 398 -1.18 -12.27 3.55
C VAL A 398 -1.66 -10.91 3.06
N SER A 399 -2.53 -10.90 2.05
CA SER A 399 -2.98 -9.65 1.42
C SER A 399 -4.42 -9.76 0.94
N SER A 400 -5.04 -8.61 0.66
CA SER A 400 -6.28 -8.58 -0.10
C SER A 400 -6.02 -8.56 -1.62
N PHE A 401 -7.02 -8.95 -2.42
CA PHE A 401 -6.93 -8.93 -3.89
C PHE A 401 -6.45 -7.56 -4.41
N HIS A 402 -6.99 -6.47 -3.84
CA HIS A 402 -6.62 -5.10 -4.18
C HIS A 402 -5.15 -4.78 -3.88
N ARG A 403 -4.68 -5.13 -2.67
CA ARG A 403 -3.31 -4.81 -2.23
C ARG A 403 -2.24 -5.70 -2.89
N ALA A 404 -2.66 -6.82 -3.48
CA ALA A 404 -1.78 -7.72 -4.23
C ALA A 404 -1.59 -7.31 -5.70
N LYS A 405 -2.37 -6.34 -6.21
CA LYS A 405 -2.18 -5.84 -7.57
C LYS A 405 -0.77 -5.24 -7.71
N GLY A 406 -0.11 -5.55 -8.83
CA GLY A 406 1.29 -5.18 -9.09
C GLY A 406 2.33 -6.04 -8.36
N LEU A 407 1.93 -6.91 -7.43
CA LEU A 407 2.82 -7.90 -6.81
C LEU A 407 2.80 -9.22 -7.57
N GLU A 408 3.84 -10.02 -7.38
CA GLU A 408 4.00 -11.34 -8.00
C GLU A 408 4.60 -12.32 -6.99
N PHE A 409 4.17 -13.57 -7.05
CA PHE A 409 4.59 -14.63 -6.13
C PHE A 409 4.80 -15.93 -6.88
N ASP A 410 5.69 -16.79 -6.41
CA ASP A 410 5.88 -18.11 -7.01
C ASP A 410 4.66 -19.00 -6.76
N ARG A 411 4.13 -18.97 -5.52
CA ARG A 411 2.91 -19.65 -5.11
C ARG A 411 1.84 -18.65 -4.64
N VAL A 412 0.59 -18.89 -5.03
CA VAL A 412 -0.57 -18.12 -4.57
C VAL A 412 -1.67 -19.06 -4.07
N LEU A 413 -2.13 -18.82 -2.84
CA LEU A 413 -3.32 -19.44 -2.27
C LEU A 413 -4.44 -18.40 -2.29
N VAL A 414 -5.53 -18.67 -3.01
CA VAL A 414 -6.70 -17.78 -3.03
C VAL A 414 -7.75 -18.32 -2.07
N VAL A 415 -8.14 -17.51 -1.08
CA VAL A 415 -9.31 -17.79 -0.24
C VAL A 415 -10.55 -17.66 -1.12
N ASP A 416 -11.27 -18.77 -1.33
CA ASP A 416 -12.47 -18.80 -2.17
C ASP A 416 -13.48 -17.77 -1.64
N PRO A 417 -13.83 -16.75 -2.45
CA PRO A 417 -14.75 -15.70 -2.03
C PRO A 417 -16.20 -16.20 -1.84
N GLY A 418 -16.52 -17.42 -2.27
CA GLY A 418 -17.86 -17.98 -2.27
C GLY A 418 -18.71 -17.49 -3.46
N PRO A 419 -19.96 -17.95 -3.59
CA PRO A 419 -20.87 -17.44 -4.60
C PRO A 419 -21.23 -15.97 -4.34
N LEU A 420 -21.57 -15.23 -5.39
CA LEU A 420 -22.09 -13.87 -5.22
C LEU A 420 -23.44 -13.91 -4.48
N GLN A 421 -23.52 -13.22 -3.34
CA GLN A 421 -24.75 -13.14 -2.55
C GLN A 421 -25.54 -11.88 -2.91
N ILE A 422 -26.07 -11.82 -4.14
CA ILE A 422 -26.71 -10.62 -4.70
C ILE A 422 -28.11 -10.41 -4.12
N ALA A 423 -28.84 -11.49 -3.82
CA ALA A 423 -30.21 -11.43 -3.33
C ALA A 423 -30.39 -10.77 -1.94
N GLN A 424 -29.36 -10.74 -1.09
CA GLN A 424 -29.45 -10.12 0.25
C GLN A 424 -29.07 -8.62 0.25
N ALA A 425 -28.35 -8.14 -0.76
CA ALA A 425 -27.96 -6.73 -0.89
C ALA A 425 -29.15 -5.81 -1.18
N LYS A 426 -30.12 -6.28 -2.00
CA LYS A 426 -31.37 -5.55 -2.30
C LYS A 426 -32.20 -5.19 -1.07
N ARG A 427 -32.11 -5.97 0.02
CA ARG A 427 -32.87 -5.71 1.27
C ARG A 427 -32.18 -4.75 2.24
N ARG A 428 -30.87 -4.48 2.08
CA ARG A 428 -30.06 -3.78 3.09
C ARG A 428 -29.56 -2.39 2.70
N ARG A 429 -29.92 -1.84 1.51
CA ARG A 429 -29.33 -0.59 0.99
C ARG A 429 -27.78 -0.58 1.05
N SER A 430 -27.17 -1.76 1.04
CA SER A 430 -25.71 -1.91 0.98
C SER A 430 -25.30 -1.85 -0.49
N ILE A 431 -24.28 -1.05 -0.79
CA ILE A 431 -23.59 -0.91 -2.08
C ILE A 431 -23.78 -2.19 -2.92
N GLU A 432 -24.50 -2.04 -4.03
CA GLU A 432 -24.66 -3.08 -5.04
C GLU A 432 -23.25 -3.60 -5.37
N LYS A 433 -22.95 -4.86 -5.03
CA LYS A 433 -21.68 -5.46 -5.43
C LYS A 433 -21.74 -5.61 -6.94
N ASP A 434 -20.99 -4.78 -7.65
CA ASP A 434 -20.82 -4.93 -9.08
C ASP A 434 -20.16 -6.29 -9.36
N ALA A 435 -20.91 -7.19 -9.99
CA ALA A 435 -20.44 -8.53 -10.32
C ALA A 435 -19.24 -8.49 -11.27
N ALA A 436 -19.14 -7.47 -12.13
CA ALA A 436 -18.00 -7.28 -13.02
C ALA A 436 -16.73 -6.91 -12.23
N ASP A 437 -16.84 -6.02 -11.24
CA ASP A 437 -15.74 -5.71 -10.32
C ASP A 437 -15.29 -6.96 -9.55
N GLU A 438 -16.22 -7.76 -9.05
CA GLU A 438 -15.91 -9.01 -8.34
C GLU A 438 -15.19 -10.02 -9.26
N ALA A 439 -15.60 -10.13 -10.53
CA ALA A 439 -14.94 -10.97 -11.52
C ALA A 439 -13.50 -10.49 -11.80
N ARG A 440 -13.30 -9.18 -12.03
CA ARG A 440 -11.96 -8.59 -12.24
C ARG A 440 -11.06 -8.77 -11.02
N LEU A 441 -11.60 -8.62 -9.81
CA LEU A 441 -10.86 -8.84 -8.56
C LEU A 441 -10.38 -10.29 -8.42
N LEU A 442 -11.24 -11.26 -8.70
CA LEU A 442 -10.89 -12.67 -8.66
C LEU A 442 -9.84 -13.01 -9.74
N TYR A 443 -10.01 -12.50 -10.95
CA TYR A 443 -9.04 -12.62 -12.04
C TYR A 443 -7.67 -12.02 -11.66
N VAL A 444 -7.63 -10.83 -11.03
CA VAL A 444 -6.37 -10.24 -10.55
C VAL A 444 -5.68 -11.18 -9.57
N ALA A 445 -6.40 -11.75 -8.60
CA ALA A 445 -5.84 -12.68 -7.63
C ALA A 445 -5.28 -13.95 -8.29
N MET A 446 -6.02 -14.56 -9.21
CA MET A 446 -5.63 -15.80 -9.89
C MET A 446 -4.53 -15.61 -10.95
N THR A 447 -4.19 -14.37 -11.33
CA THR A 447 -3.10 -14.03 -12.26
C THR A 447 -1.82 -13.52 -11.58
N ARG A 448 -1.78 -13.56 -10.24
CA ARG A 448 -0.57 -13.29 -9.44
C ARG A 448 0.47 -14.42 -9.40
N PRO A 449 0.13 -15.73 -9.50
CA PRO A 449 1.13 -16.79 -9.37
C PRO A 449 2.05 -16.89 -10.58
N ARG A 450 3.31 -17.26 -10.35
CA ARG A 450 4.27 -17.65 -11.39
C ARG A 450 4.30 -19.15 -11.59
N GLU A 451 4.15 -19.95 -10.54
CA GLU A 451 4.31 -21.41 -10.57
C GLU A 451 3.09 -22.16 -10.04
N GLU A 452 2.56 -21.80 -8.88
CA GLU A 452 1.54 -22.61 -8.21
C GLU A 452 0.32 -21.77 -7.81
N LEU A 453 -0.88 -22.27 -8.15
CA LEU A 453 -2.15 -21.71 -7.72
C LEU A 453 -2.93 -22.76 -6.91
N TYR A 454 -3.26 -22.42 -5.68
CA TYR A 454 -4.08 -23.24 -4.79
C TYR A 454 -5.33 -22.50 -4.36
N ARG A 455 -6.37 -23.26 -4.01
CA ARG A 455 -7.57 -22.75 -3.36
C ARG A 455 -7.52 -23.02 -1.86
N LEU A 456 -7.93 -22.04 -1.07
CA LEU A 456 -8.36 -22.25 0.32
C LEU A 456 -9.88 -22.21 0.39
N ALA A 457 -10.46 -23.05 1.24
CA ALA A 457 -11.91 -23.09 1.45
C ALA A 457 -12.48 -21.70 1.84
N PRO A 458 -13.75 -21.41 1.47
CA PRO A 458 -14.40 -20.17 1.87
C PRO A 458 -14.35 -19.97 3.39
N MET A 459 -14.02 -18.76 3.82
CA MET A 459 -14.05 -18.42 5.25
C MET A 459 -15.40 -17.82 5.63
N GLU A 460 -16.03 -18.38 6.66
CA GLU A 460 -17.24 -17.83 7.25
C GLU A 460 -16.93 -16.52 7.98
N ASN A 461 -17.37 -15.39 7.43
CA ASN A 461 -17.16 -14.06 8.00
C ASN A 461 -18.28 -13.65 8.97
N LEU A 462 -19.03 -14.60 9.56
CA LEU A 462 -20.35 -14.34 10.15
C LEU A 462 -20.37 -13.28 11.27
N ASN A 463 -19.20 -12.94 11.82
CA ASN A 463 -19.04 -12.07 12.97
C ASN A 463 -18.03 -10.92 12.77
N ILE A 464 -17.57 -10.62 11.55
CA ILE A 464 -16.68 -9.47 11.32
C ILE A 464 -17.19 -8.53 10.24
N ARG A 465 -17.08 -7.22 10.48
CA ARG A 465 -17.39 -6.17 9.49
C ARG A 465 -16.68 -4.87 9.84
N VAL A 466 -16.59 -3.98 8.87
CA VAL A 466 -16.15 -2.60 9.11
C VAL A 466 -17.21 -1.87 9.94
N ASP A 467 -16.78 -1.18 11.00
CA ASP A 467 -17.62 -0.25 11.76
C ASP A 467 -17.60 1.12 11.08
N ASP A 468 -18.76 1.59 10.63
CA ASP A 468 -18.87 2.82 9.82
C ASP A 468 -18.39 4.09 10.55
N ARG A 469 -18.35 4.10 11.87
CA ARG A 469 -17.97 5.28 12.67
C ARG A 469 -16.45 5.39 12.82
N THR A 470 -15.76 4.26 12.89
CA THR A 470 -14.31 4.18 13.10
C THR A 470 -13.54 3.83 11.82
N GLY A 471 -14.22 3.26 10.82
CA GLY A 471 -13.61 2.73 9.61
C GLY A 471 -12.79 1.44 9.82
N ARG A 472 -12.84 0.85 11.02
CA ARG A 472 -12.06 -0.32 11.44
C ARG A 472 -12.85 -1.61 11.35
N TRP A 473 -12.19 -2.73 11.13
CA TRP A 473 -12.82 -4.05 11.29
C TRP A 473 -13.12 -4.33 12.77
N GLY A 474 -14.35 -4.70 13.07
CA GLY A 474 -14.79 -5.10 14.42
C GLY A 474 -15.33 -6.52 14.43
N ARG A 475 -15.23 -7.17 15.60
CA ARG A 475 -15.86 -8.47 15.90
C ARG A 475 -17.20 -8.27 16.61
N TYR A 476 -18.26 -8.74 15.98
CA TYR A 476 -19.63 -8.64 16.44
C TYR A 476 -20.15 -10.03 16.81
N PHE A 477 -21.05 -10.09 17.79
CA PHE A 477 -21.77 -11.33 18.11
C PHE A 477 -23.21 -11.24 17.62
N TYR A 478 -23.94 -12.36 17.72
CA TYR A 478 -25.39 -12.37 17.45
C TYR A 478 -26.17 -11.38 18.33
N GLN A 479 -25.77 -11.17 19.58
CA GLN A 479 -26.33 -10.09 20.41
C GLN A 479 -25.79 -8.74 19.93
N TYR A 480 -26.69 -7.85 19.51
CA TYR A 480 -26.35 -6.57 18.88
C TYR A 480 -25.51 -5.64 19.76
N TRP A 481 -25.56 -5.78 21.09
CA TRP A 481 -24.80 -4.97 22.05
C TRP A 481 -23.41 -5.53 22.35
N ARG A 482 -23.19 -6.83 22.08
CA ARG A 482 -21.90 -7.48 22.35
C ARG A 482 -20.89 -7.13 21.27
N ARG A 483 -19.70 -6.75 21.72
CA ARG A 483 -18.55 -6.36 20.90
C ARG A 483 -17.35 -7.15 21.43
N ASP A 484 -16.73 -7.94 20.57
CA ASP A 484 -15.71 -8.92 20.99
C ASP A 484 -14.30 -8.54 20.54
N GLY A 485 -14.11 -7.47 19.76
CA GLY A 485 -12.79 -7.09 19.25
C GLY A 485 -12.83 -5.96 18.25
N LEU A 486 -11.70 -5.28 18.06
CA LEU A 486 -11.52 -4.16 17.14
C LEU A 486 -10.14 -4.26 16.48
N GLU A 487 -10.02 -3.82 15.23
CA GLU A 487 -8.76 -3.76 14.50
C GLU A 487 -7.80 -2.75 15.13
N LEU A 488 -6.57 -3.18 15.36
CA LEU A 488 -5.41 -2.33 15.65
C LEU A 488 -4.51 -2.24 14.43
N GLY A 489 -3.87 -1.09 14.26
CA GLY A 489 -2.97 -0.78 13.16
C GLY A 489 -1.99 0.34 13.49
N GLY A 490 -1.35 0.88 12.44
CA GLY A 490 -0.44 2.01 12.53
C GLY A 490 -1.06 3.26 13.16
N GLY A 491 -0.31 3.92 14.04
CA GLY A 491 -0.76 5.12 14.74
C GLY A 491 -1.63 4.87 15.98
N ASP A 492 -1.82 3.61 16.38
CA ASP A 492 -2.57 3.25 17.59
C ASP A 492 -1.71 3.23 18.86
N VAL A 493 -0.46 3.68 18.77
CA VAL A 493 0.49 3.78 19.89
C VAL A 493 0.85 5.24 20.12
N VAL A 494 1.03 5.65 21.37
CA VAL A 494 1.50 6.99 21.73
C VAL A 494 2.92 7.18 21.19
N THR A 495 3.14 8.27 20.46
CA THR A 495 4.42 8.60 19.83
C THR A 495 4.94 9.99 20.16
N ASP A 496 4.14 10.82 20.87
CA ASP A 496 4.55 12.18 21.28
C ASP A 496 5.53 12.17 22.46
N TYR A 497 5.51 11.11 23.27
CA TYR A 497 6.36 10.91 24.44
C TYR A 497 7.02 9.52 24.41
N PRO A 498 8.26 9.38 24.91
CA PRO A 498 8.90 8.08 25.02
C PRO A 498 8.13 7.13 25.94
N ALA A 499 8.08 5.85 25.57
CA ALA A 499 7.48 4.81 26.42
C ALA A 499 8.16 4.77 27.80
N GLY A 500 7.36 4.67 28.87
CA GLY A 500 7.82 4.73 30.26
C GLY A 500 7.82 6.11 30.90
N THR A 501 7.51 7.17 30.13
CA THR A 501 7.45 8.55 30.65
C THR A 501 6.03 9.07 30.92
N VAL A 502 5.03 8.41 30.35
CA VAL A 502 3.61 8.75 30.46
C VAL A 502 2.82 7.45 30.67
N ASP A 503 1.76 7.51 31.49
CA ASP A 503 0.83 6.44 31.86
C ASP A 503 1.40 5.29 32.71
N PHE A 504 2.66 4.92 32.52
CA PHE A 504 3.37 3.95 33.36
C PHE A 504 4.82 4.41 33.59
N ASP A 505 5.35 4.09 34.77
CA ASP A 505 6.71 4.45 35.17
C ASP A 505 7.69 3.33 34.78
N ALA A 506 8.63 3.63 33.88
CA ALA A 506 9.72 2.74 33.49
C ALA A 506 10.90 3.56 32.95
N ASP A 507 12.12 3.02 33.06
CA ASP A 507 13.29 3.63 32.44
C ASP A 507 13.15 3.59 30.91
N ALA A 508 12.98 4.75 30.30
CA ALA A 508 12.83 4.89 28.86
C ALA A 508 14.02 4.31 28.09
N THR A 509 15.24 4.46 28.59
CA THR A 509 16.47 3.92 27.96
C THR A 509 16.43 2.40 27.93
N GLU A 510 16.00 1.77 29.02
CA GLU A 510 15.83 0.32 29.06
C GLU A 510 14.73 -0.17 28.12
N VAL A 511 13.60 0.56 28.03
CA VAL A 511 12.51 0.24 27.09
C VAL A 511 13.01 0.35 25.65
N GLN A 512 13.78 1.38 25.31
CA GLN A 512 14.39 1.55 23.99
C GLN A 512 15.35 0.41 23.65
N HIS A 513 16.20 0.01 24.60
CA HIS A 513 17.09 -1.14 24.40
C HIS A 513 16.31 -2.44 24.18
N TYR A 514 15.24 -2.66 24.94
CA TYR A 514 14.38 -3.83 24.80
C TYR A 514 13.65 -3.86 23.45
N LEU A 515 13.09 -2.73 23.01
CA LEU A 515 12.48 -2.58 21.69
C LEU A 515 13.48 -2.90 20.57
N ALA A 516 14.73 -2.46 20.70
CA ALA A 516 15.75 -2.68 19.68
C ALA A 516 16.26 -4.13 19.59
N THR A 517 16.20 -4.91 20.67
CA THR A 517 16.90 -6.20 20.78
C THR A 517 15.99 -7.40 20.96
N ALA A 518 14.83 -7.23 21.59
CA ALA A 518 13.96 -8.33 22.01
C ALA A 518 12.60 -8.37 21.31
N VAL A 519 12.16 -7.26 20.70
CA VAL A 519 10.85 -7.14 20.06
C VAL A 519 11.00 -7.35 18.55
N GLN A 520 10.27 -8.31 18.01
CA GLN A 520 10.33 -8.71 16.60
C GLN A 520 8.95 -8.64 15.94
N PRO A 521 8.87 -8.39 14.62
CA PRO A 521 7.62 -8.53 13.87
C PRO A 521 6.99 -9.92 14.08
N GLY A 522 5.69 -9.95 14.36
CA GLY A 522 4.93 -11.18 14.65
C GLY A 522 4.85 -11.55 16.13
N ASP A 523 5.62 -10.91 17.02
CA ASP A 523 5.53 -11.12 18.47
C ASP A 523 4.11 -10.78 18.98
N ALA A 524 3.61 -11.58 19.93
CA ALA A 524 2.32 -11.34 20.58
C ALA A 524 2.43 -10.21 21.61
N VAL A 525 1.43 -9.33 21.63
CA VAL A 525 1.28 -8.33 22.70
C VAL A 525 -0.10 -8.39 23.32
N GLU A 526 -0.15 -8.01 24.59
CA GLU A 526 -1.38 -7.86 25.36
C GLU A 526 -1.53 -6.40 25.76
N LEU A 527 -2.74 -5.89 25.63
CA LEU A 527 -3.10 -4.55 26.06
C LEU A 527 -3.89 -4.70 27.36
N GLU A 528 -3.37 -4.15 28.44
CA GLU A 528 -4.02 -4.19 29.76
C GLU A 528 -4.51 -2.81 30.15
N ARG A 529 -5.78 -2.74 30.57
CA ARG A 529 -6.39 -1.49 31.01
C ARG A 529 -5.71 -1.01 32.30
N LEU A 530 -5.19 0.22 32.29
CA LEU A 530 -4.45 0.79 33.43
C LEU A 530 -5.37 1.20 34.59
N TYR A 531 -6.52 1.80 34.28
CA TYR A 531 -7.49 2.27 35.26
C TYR A 531 -8.91 1.84 34.87
N PRO A 532 -9.79 1.56 35.85
CA PRO A 532 -11.16 1.13 35.55
C PRO A 532 -12.01 2.23 34.90
N ASN A 533 -11.78 3.49 35.27
CA ASN A 533 -12.56 4.63 34.81
C ASN A 533 -11.84 5.39 33.67
N PRO A 534 -12.58 5.90 32.67
CA PRO A 534 -12.00 6.69 31.59
C PRO A 534 -11.53 8.06 32.10
N ILE A 535 -10.45 8.58 31.50
CA ILE A 535 -9.87 9.89 31.84
C ILE A 535 -10.74 11.03 31.27
N ALA A 536 -11.41 10.79 30.14
CA ALA A 536 -12.31 11.73 29.49
C ALA A 536 -13.61 11.03 29.04
N ILE A 537 -14.73 11.75 29.01
CA ILE A 537 -16.07 11.21 28.68
C ILE A 537 -16.13 10.58 27.28
N ALA A 538 -15.29 11.05 26.35
CA ALA A 538 -15.28 10.62 24.94
C ALA A 538 -14.23 9.55 24.60
N GLU A 539 -13.51 9.01 25.59
CA GLU A 539 -12.41 8.08 25.37
C GLU A 539 -12.53 6.87 26.29
N SER A 540 -11.96 5.74 25.87
CA SER A 540 -11.69 4.64 26.79
C SER A 540 -10.53 4.97 27.74
N PRO A 541 -10.42 4.26 28.88
CA PRO A 541 -9.25 4.34 29.75
C PRO A 541 -7.96 3.97 28.99
N PRO A 542 -6.78 4.41 29.47
CA PRO A 542 -5.50 4.00 28.89
C PRO A 542 -5.25 2.50 28.97
N TYR A 543 -4.61 1.95 27.95
CA TYR A 543 -4.13 0.56 27.94
C TYR A 543 -2.61 0.53 27.74
N VAL A 544 -1.91 -0.12 28.67
CA VAL A 544 -0.49 -0.40 28.53
C VAL A 544 -0.30 -1.60 27.59
N ILE A 545 0.65 -1.48 26.67
CA ILE A 545 1.04 -2.52 25.73
C ILE A 545 2.16 -3.33 26.37
N LYS A 546 1.96 -4.64 26.52
CA LYS A 546 2.94 -5.55 27.10
C LYS A 546 3.42 -6.57 26.08
N HIS A 547 4.74 -6.71 25.96
CA HIS A 547 5.39 -7.80 25.24
C HIS A 547 6.06 -8.73 26.25
N ARG A 548 5.62 -9.99 26.32
CA ARG A 548 6.08 -10.99 27.31
C ARG A 548 5.98 -10.48 28.75
N GLY A 549 4.87 -9.81 29.07
CA GLY A 549 4.61 -9.21 30.37
C GLY A 549 5.34 -7.89 30.65
N ARG A 550 6.30 -7.48 29.82
CA ARG A 550 7.03 -6.20 29.97
C ARG A 550 6.29 -5.06 29.27
N PRO A 551 6.00 -3.93 29.95
CA PRO A 551 5.47 -2.73 29.31
C PRO A 551 6.43 -2.17 28.25
N ILE A 552 5.89 -1.84 27.07
CA ILE A 552 6.67 -1.31 25.93
C ILE A 552 6.04 -0.07 25.29
N GLY A 553 4.89 0.38 25.78
CA GLY A 553 4.18 1.56 25.27
C GLY A 553 2.74 1.62 25.78
N THR A 554 2.00 2.64 25.35
CA THR A 554 0.58 2.83 25.65
C THR A 554 -0.17 3.10 24.35
N VAL A 555 -1.44 2.70 24.29
CA VAL A 555 -2.28 3.01 23.11
C VAL A 555 -2.60 4.50 22.98
N SER A 556 -2.71 4.97 21.74
CA SER A 556 -2.96 6.38 21.43
C SER A 556 -4.37 6.84 21.79
N GLU A 557 -4.54 8.16 22.00
CA GLU A 557 -5.86 8.78 22.20
C GLU A 557 -6.83 8.46 21.06
N ARG A 558 -6.33 8.46 19.81
CA ARG A 558 -7.12 8.09 18.62
C ARG A 558 -7.73 6.70 18.77
N PHE A 559 -6.94 5.69 19.12
CA PHE A 559 -7.46 4.35 19.34
C PHE A 559 -8.45 4.32 20.50
N ARG A 560 -8.17 5.04 21.59
CA ARG A 560 -9.07 5.10 22.76
C ARG A 560 -10.42 5.74 22.43
N GLY A 561 -10.43 6.76 21.58
CA GLY A 561 -11.64 7.38 21.03
C GLY A 561 -12.40 6.45 20.10
N ASP A 562 -11.69 5.78 19.18
CA ASP A 562 -12.28 4.78 18.27
C ASP A 562 -12.91 3.62 19.06
N LEU A 563 -12.24 3.11 20.09
CA LEU A 563 -12.78 2.07 20.97
C LEU A 563 -14.04 2.54 21.69
N CYS A 564 -14.04 3.76 22.24
CA CYS A 564 -15.23 4.34 22.86
C CYS A 564 -16.39 4.43 21.87
N GLN A 565 -16.15 4.94 20.65
CA GLN A 565 -17.18 5.01 19.60
C GLN A 565 -17.68 3.64 19.18
N TYR A 566 -16.78 2.66 19.02
CA TYR A 566 -17.11 1.30 18.62
C TYR A 566 -18.06 0.62 19.61
N LEU A 567 -17.82 0.81 20.91
CA LEU A 567 -18.62 0.25 22.00
C LEU A 567 -19.98 0.94 22.18
N LYS A 568 -20.25 2.08 21.52
CA LYS A 568 -21.57 2.71 21.59
C LYS A 568 -22.63 1.85 20.91
N THR A 569 -23.68 1.49 21.65
CA THR A 569 -24.85 0.76 21.12
C THR A 569 -25.88 1.70 20.49
N SER A 570 -25.91 2.98 20.88
CA SER A 570 -26.73 4.05 20.31
C SER A 570 -25.96 5.39 20.27
N ARG A 571 -26.52 6.44 19.65
CA ARG A 571 -25.88 7.78 19.62
C ARG A 571 -25.79 8.43 21.00
N THR A 572 -26.73 8.14 21.88
CA THR A 572 -26.85 8.73 23.22
C THR A 572 -26.16 7.88 24.29
N TYR A 573 -25.95 6.58 24.02
CA TYR A 573 -25.28 5.69 24.96
C TYR A 573 -23.80 6.09 25.15
N THR A 574 -23.41 6.25 26.41
CA THR A 574 -22.02 6.46 26.82
C THR A 574 -21.52 5.15 27.45
N PRO A 575 -20.52 4.47 26.86
CA PRO A 575 -19.99 3.22 27.41
C PRO A 575 -19.45 3.44 28.82
N GLN A 576 -19.97 2.67 29.78
CA GLN A 576 -19.48 2.68 31.16
C GLN A 576 -18.48 1.54 31.43
N ASN A 577 -18.53 0.50 30.60
CA ASN A 577 -17.65 -0.67 30.71
C ASN A 577 -16.71 -0.71 29.52
N PHE A 578 -15.45 -1.02 29.80
CA PHE A 578 -14.40 -1.20 28.81
C PHE A 578 -13.71 -2.55 29.04
N PRO A 579 -13.11 -3.16 28.00
CA PRO A 579 -12.35 -4.40 28.15
C PRO A 579 -11.29 -4.28 29.25
N ALA A 580 -11.14 -5.32 30.08
CA ALA A 580 -10.04 -5.40 31.04
C ALA A 580 -8.71 -5.69 30.33
N ALA A 581 -8.75 -6.53 29.29
CA ALA A 581 -7.62 -6.84 28.45
C ALA A 581 -8.03 -6.96 26.98
N VAL A 582 -7.10 -6.65 26.09
CA VAL A 582 -7.24 -6.81 24.65
C VAL A 582 -6.06 -7.66 24.14
N SER A 583 -6.39 -8.81 23.54
CA SER A 583 -5.42 -9.81 23.08
C SER A 583 -5.53 -10.02 21.56
N ASN A 584 -4.75 -10.96 21.02
CA ASN A 584 -4.67 -11.26 19.59
C ASN A 584 -4.17 -10.06 18.75
N VAL A 585 -3.26 -9.30 19.34
CA VAL A 585 -2.55 -8.19 18.71
C VAL A 585 -1.09 -8.60 18.53
N ARG A 586 -0.49 -8.18 17.43
CA ARG A 586 0.87 -8.53 17.05
C ARG A 586 1.70 -7.27 16.84
N ILE A 587 3.01 -7.41 17.01
CA ILE A 587 3.96 -6.40 16.54
C ILE A 587 4.01 -6.48 15.01
N ASP A 588 3.66 -5.38 14.35
CA ASP A 588 3.82 -5.21 12.90
C ASP A 588 5.29 -4.90 12.57
N ALA A 589 5.88 -3.99 13.34
CA ALA A 589 7.29 -3.62 13.31
C ALA A 589 7.66 -2.83 14.56
N VAL A 590 8.95 -2.60 14.77
CA VAL A 590 9.44 -1.52 15.62
C VAL A 590 9.79 -0.36 14.69
N GLU A 591 9.21 0.81 14.94
CA GLU A 591 9.36 1.98 14.07
C GLU A 591 10.04 3.15 14.76
N THR A 592 10.72 3.98 13.97
CA THR A 592 11.29 5.25 14.45
C THR A 592 10.22 6.33 14.43
N VAL A 593 10.05 7.04 15.54
CA VAL A 593 9.09 8.13 15.68
C VAL A 593 9.80 9.40 16.12
N ALA A 594 9.20 10.54 15.81
CA ALA A 594 9.67 11.86 16.23
C ALA A 594 8.56 12.55 17.03
N GLY A 595 8.87 13.00 18.25
CA GLY A 595 7.91 13.61 19.15
C GLY A 595 8.49 14.80 19.92
N ASN A 596 8.07 14.95 21.18
CA ASN A 596 8.51 16.02 22.06
C ASN A 596 9.99 15.87 22.46
N GLU A 597 10.82 16.78 21.95
CA GLU A 597 12.27 16.78 22.16
C GLU A 597 12.65 16.99 23.64
N ALA A 598 11.97 17.91 24.33
CA ALA A 598 12.23 18.14 25.74
C ALA A 598 11.88 16.92 26.61
N ALA A 599 10.85 16.15 26.22
CA ALA A 599 10.52 14.89 26.88
C ALA A 599 11.59 13.83 26.65
N ALA A 600 12.10 13.69 25.43
CA ALA A 600 13.21 12.77 25.12
C ALA A 600 14.47 13.08 25.94
N ILE A 601 14.86 14.36 26.01
CA ILE A 601 16.03 14.81 26.79
C ILE A 601 15.83 14.51 28.27
N ARG A 602 14.66 14.83 28.84
CA ARG A 602 14.35 14.51 30.25
C ARG A 602 14.36 13.00 30.54
N ALA A 603 13.99 12.20 29.56
CA ALA A 603 13.99 10.74 29.64
C ALA A 603 15.37 10.10 29.44
N GLY A 604 16.44 10.90 29.25
CA GLY A 604 17.80 10.40 29.05
C GLY A 604 18.07 9.82 27.67
N LEU A 605 17.21 10.11 26.68
CA LEU A 605 17.38 9.67 25.30
C LEU A 605 18.26 10.65 24.51
N ASN A 606 18.08 10.71 23.19
CA ASN A 606 18.85 11.61 22.32
C ASN A 606 18.27 13.03 22.30
N HIS A 607 19.11 13.96 21.82
CA HIS A 607 18.77 15.37 21.63
C HIS A 607 18.03 15.65 20.32
N HIS A 608 17.67 14.62 19.54
CA HIS A 608 16.92 14.78 18.30
C HIS A 608 15.40 14.69 18.51
N GLY A 609 14.95 14.25 19.70
CA GLY A 609 13.52 14.04 19.95
C GLY A 609 12.94 12.89 19.13
N ILE A 610 13.75 11.86 18.88
CA ILE A 610 13.34 10.64 18.18
C ILE A 610 13.52 9.42 19.08
N TRP A 611 12.75 8.36 18.87
CA TRP A 611 12.92 7.09 19.57
C TRP A 611 12.21 5.97 18.81
N LEU A 612 12.34 4.75 19.31
CA LEU A 612 11.62 3.58 18.83
C LEU A 612 10.27 3.46 19.52
N ALA A 613 9.25 3.08 18.75
CA ALA A 613 7.93 2.71 19.24
C ALA A 613 7.49 1.36 18.63
N PRO A 614 6.76 0.52 19.37
CA PRO A 614 6.13 -0.65 18.79
C PRO A 614 4.99 -0.21 17.88
N ARG A 615 4.87 -0.85 16.73
CA ARG A 615 3.76 -0.69 15.81
C ARG A 615 2.88 -1.93 15.89
N LEU A 616 1.56 -1.72 16.00
CA LEU A 616 0.61 -2.80 16.22
C LEU A 616 -0.12 -3.20 14.94
N VAL A 617 -0.55 -4.45 14.87
CA VAL A 617 -1.46 -4.96 13.86
C VAL A 617 -2.28 -6.12 14.40
N GLY A 618 -3.53 -6.23 13.97
CA GLY A 618 -4.34 -7.42 14.21
C GLY A 618 -5.81 -7.10 14.44
N LEU A 619 -6.65 -8.13 14.36
CA LEU A 619 -8.06 -8.05 14.74
C LEU A 619 -8.19 -8.61 16.16
N SER A 620 -8.28 -7.70 17.13
CA SER A 620 -8.15 -8.06 18.54
C SER A 620 -9.31 -8.92 19.06
N THR A 621 -9.14 -9.40 20.29
CA THR A 621 -10.20 -10.02 21.10
C THR A 621 -10.28 -9.34 22.46
N PHE A 622 -11.48 -9.05 22.93
CA PHE A 622 -11.74 -8.39 24.21
C PHE A 622 -12.00 -9.39 25.33
N THR A 623 -11.35 -9.16 26.46
CA THR A 623 -11.64 -9.83 27.73
C THR A 623 -12.26 -8.81 28.67
N TRP A 624 -13.48 -9.08 29.14
CA TRP A 624 -14.25 -8.21 30.02
C TRP A 624 -14.09 -8.61 31.50
N ASP A 625 -14.40 -7.69 32.42
CA ASP A 625 -14.44 -8.01 33.84
C ASP A 625 -15.52 -9.08 34.13
N LYS A 626 -15.26 -9.99 35.08
CA LYS A 626 -16.12 -11.14 35.39
C LYS A 626 -17.58 -10.80 35.74
N LYS A 627 -17.86 -9.56 36.21
CA LYS A 627 -19.22 -9.12 36.58
C LYS A 627 -20.05 -8.56 35.40
N THR A 628 -19.42 -8.28 34.26
CA THR A 628 -20.07 -7.58 33.12
C THR A 628 -20.52 -8.50 31.99
N GLN A 629 -20.29 -9.81 32.09
CA GLN A 629 -20.62 -10.75 31.01
C GLN A 629 -22.12 -11.12 30.90
N GLU A 630 -22.95 -10.73 31.88
CA GLU A 630 -24.32 -11.28 32.02
C GLU A 630 -25.46 -10.26 31.91
N THR A 631 -25.19 -8.95 31.74
CA THR A 631 -26.25 -7.93 31.74
C THR A 631 -26.34 -7.16 30.43
N GLU A 632 -27.53 -7.20 29.80
CA GLU A 632 -27.92 -6.29 28.72
C GLU A 632 -27.79 -4.84 29.24
N PRO A 633 -27.24 -3.89 28.46
CA PRO A 633 -27.26 -2.49 28.87
C PRO A 633 -28.71 -2.05 29.08
N ASP A 634 -29.04 -1.63 30.31
CA ASP A 634 -30.37 -1.11 30.64
C ASP A 634 -30.78 -0.04 29.63
N VAL A 635 -31.77 -0.35 28.80
CA VAL A 635 -32.35 0.56 27.79
C VAL A 635 -33.29 1.56 28.48
N GLN A 636 -32.89 2.08 29.64
CA GLN A 636 -33.64 3.09 30.40
C GLN A 636 -32.78 4.33 30.62
N ALA A 637 -32.71 5.16 29.57
CA ALA A 637 -32.66 6.60 29.72
C ALA A 637 -33.29 7.22 28.46
N GLN A 638 -34.38 7.95 28.68
CA GLN A 638 -35.22 8.64 27.69
C GLN A 638 -34.44 9.60 26.79
#